data_AF-A0AAW2MLF0-F1
#
_entry.id   AF-A0AAW2MLF0-F1
#
_cell.length_a   1.000
_cell.length_b   1.000
_cell.length_c   1.000
_cell.angle_alpha   90.00
_cell.angle_beta   90.00
_cell.angle_gamma   90.00
#
_symmetry.space_group_name_H-M   'P 1'
#
loop_
_entity.id
_entity.type
_entity.pdbx_description
1 polymer ?
#
loop_
_entity_poly.entity_id
_entity_poly.type
_entity_poly.pdbx_seq_one_letter_code
_entity_poly.pdbx_strand_id
1 'polypeptide(L)'
;MYSDGGSKLGGHLLVEFGGGYHHLSPKHGHYSLCNNLLKAVLLFAMITLTVLVLFRAPESPLQLSRSIYSSLAFSSSPVYNSRSCAADSVSRISEELWLKQVLERSAMRTEQHLVVIALDPKAFHRCSVLQLNCYFLGTEGVNFSNEAHFMTPDYLKMMWRRIDFLRNVLELGYNFVFTDADIMWFRNPFLHFYTDDTDFQIACDHFGGSPDDLNNAPNGGFKYVKSNNRTIEFYKLWYKSREVFPGKHDQDVLNNIKHNPYLKQIGLKIKFLDTAFFGGFCQPSKDLNLVTTMHANCCAGLDNKINDLTILLDDWQEYLALPDHIREEKPPSWQMLYDPRTAVVACEQPCKKVSQLGKTVLDLEYKKGKPQVMDSDGGSSISIGSQMPQKSGINHQLNPNQKNFSRHRLRTVLMFTTITLACLVLYQASESPFRFLPGSIHSFALSSANNFSNSGKKELGLKHVLKKAAMPDKTVIITTLNEAWIEPDSIFDLFLESFRIGNETSQLLKHLVVVALDQNAFDHCLRTHLNCYFLTTEDINFSDEAHFMTPSYLKMMWRRIDFLRTVLETGYNFVFTDADIMWLRNPFPHFYADTNFQISCDSFGGNPTELNNAPNGGFNYVKSSTQTIEFYKFWYEVREFYPRKHDQDVLNKIKYNPFTRDIGLEIKFLDTAYFGGFCQPSKDLNLVCTMHANCCAGLDNKIHDLKILLEDWRNYLSLPENVRKTQPPSWSVPQSCGPRSFHRHKPRRKNGKTRKEE
;
A
#
# COMPACT_ATOMS: atom_id res chain seq x y z
N MET A 1 -57.29 0.63 32.44
CA MET A 1 -58.13 -0.35 33.16
C MET A 1 -57.80 -1.73 32.62
N TYR A 2 -57.77 -2.70 33.53
CA TYR A 2 -57.41 -4.11 33.37
C TYR A 2 -58.33 -4.92 32.43
N SER A 3 -57.78 -6.04 31.91
CA SER A 3 -58.40 -7.31 31.42
C SER A 3 -59.36 -7.23 30.22
N ASP A 4 -59.49 -8.22 29.33
CA ASP A 4 -59.32 -9.67 29.45
C ASP A 4 -59.28 -10.35 28.06
N GLY A 5 -58.91 -11.64 28.00
CA GLY A 5 -59.42 -12.57 26.98
C GLY A 5 -58.40 -13.32 26.11
N GLY A 6 -58.13 -14.58 26.45
CA GLY A 6 -57.34 -15.52 25.65
C GLY A 6 -58.12 -16.67 24.98
N SER A 7 -57.37 -17.40 24.15
CA SER A 7 -57.42 -18.87 23.91
C SER A 7 -58.37 -19.50 22.86
N LYS A 8 -57.79 -20.53 22.21
CA LYS A 8 -58.35 -21.63 21.36
C LYS A 8 -58.70 -21.26 19.92
N LEU A 9 -58.44 -22.03 18.86
CA LEU A 9 -58.37 -23.50 18.69
C LEU A 9 -57.28 -23.89 17.67
N GLY A 10 -56.76 -25.12 17.79
CA GLY A 10 -56.08 -25.84 16.71
C GLY A 10 -56.89 -27.08 16.27
N GLY A 11 -56.48 -27.69 15.15
CA GLY A 11 -56.74 -29.11 14.85
C GLY A 11 -57.30 -29.45 13.47
N HIS A 12 -56.68 -30.46 12.84
CA HIS A 12 -57.02 -31.24 11.62
C HIS A 12 -56.58 -30.64 10.26
N LEU A 13 -55.98 -31.35 9.30
CA LEU A 13 -55.81 -32.78 8.94
C LEU A 13 -54.58 -32.82 7.96
N LEU A 14 -53.60 -33.73 7.99
CA LEU A 14 -53.61 -35.07 7.39
C LEU A 14 -52.23 -35.75 7.61
N VAL A 15 -52.30 -37.02 7.97
CA VAL A 15 -51.23 -38.03 8.01
C VAL A 15 -51.05 -38.60 6.61
N GLU A 16 -49.83 -38.90 6.16
CA GLU A 16 -49.45 -40.23 5.61
C GLU A 16 -48.04 -40.32 4.98
N PHE A 17 -47.36 -41.42 5.35
CA PHE A 17 -46.18 -42.10 4.79
C PHE A 17 -44.79 -41.46 4.84
N GLY A 18 -44.06 -41.84 5.90
CA GLY A 18 -42.62 -42.07 5.83
C GLY A 18 -42.31 -43.46 5.24
N GLY A 19 -41.17 -43.56 4.54
CA GLY A 19 -40.64 -44.84 4.07
C GLY A 19 -39.29 -44.72 3.36
N GLY A 20 -38.22 -45.13 4.05
CA GLY A 20 -37.15 -45.98 3.50
C GLY A 20 -36.12 -45.38 2.54
N TYR A 21 -34.90 -45.23 3.04
CA TYR A 21 -33.67 -45.11 2.25
C TYR A 21 -33.47 -46.27 1.27
N HIS A 22 -33.17 -45.98 0.00
CA HIS A 22 -32.37 -46.85 -0.86
C HIS A 22 -31.43 -46.04 -1.77
N HIS A 23 -30.16 -46.47 -1.74
CA HIS A 23 -29.04 -46.03 -2.58
C HIS A 23 -29.34 -46.11 -4.09
N LEU A 24 -29.16 -45.00 -4.81
CA LEU A 24 -28.90 -44.99 -6.26
C LEU A 24 -27.74 -44.03 -6.57
N SER A 25 -26.72 -44.57 -7.23
CA SER A 25 -25.51 -43.88 -7.70
C SER A 25 -25.77 -43.18 -9.04
N PRO A 26 -25.28 -41.95 -9.29
CA PRO A 26 -25.28 -41.38 -10.64
C PRO A 26 -23.89 -41.52 -11.30
N LYS A 27 -23.83 -42.38 -12.31
CA LYS A 27 -22.73 -42.48 -13.29
C LYS A 27 -22.83 -41.36 -14.34
N HIS A 28 -21.66 -40.81 -14.69
CA HIS A 28 -21.22 -40.30 -16.01
C HIS A 28 -21.97 -39.18 -16.78
N GLY A 29 -23.02 -38.55 -16.26
CA GLY A 29 -23.63 -37.38 -16.91
C GLY A 29 -22.98 -36.01 -16.60
N HIS A 30 -22.37 -35.84 -15.43
CA HIS A 30 -21.93 -34.53 -14.91
C HIS A 30 -20.55 -34.06 -15.40
N TYR A 31 -19.68 -34.98 -15.85
CA TYR A 31 -18.31 -34.62 -16.28
C TYR A 31 -18.25 -33.94 -17.66
N SER A 32 -19.22 -34.21 -18.54
CA SER A 32 -19.27 -33.59 -19.89
C SER A 32 -19.71 -32.12 -19.84
N LEU A 33 -20.71 -31.82 -18.99
CA LEU A 33 -21.23 -30.47 -18.82
C LEU A 33 -20.20 -29.54 -18.17
N CYS A 34 -19.47 -30.04 -17.16
CA CYS A 34 -18.44 -29.29 -16.45
C CYS A 34 -17.22 -28.96 -17.35
N ASN A 35 -16.82 -29.90 -18.22
CA ASN A 35 -15.72 -29.68 -19.17
C ASN A 35 -16.09 -28.69 -20.28
N ASN A 36 -17.34 -28.69 -20.75
CA ASN A 36 -17.79 -27.73 -21.75
C ASN A 36 -17.96 -26.32 -21.16
N LEU A 37 -18.39 -26.22 -19.90
CA LEU A 37 -18.46 -24.96 -19.17
C LEU A 37 -17.05 -24.40 -18.90
N LEU A 38 -16.09 -25.24 -18.48
CA LEU A 38 -14.70 -24.85 -18.28
C LEU A 38 -14.05 -24.38 -19.59
N LYS A 39 -14.31 -25.06 -20.71
CA LYS A 39 -13.84 -24.62 -22.04
C LYS A 39 -14.47 -23.31 -22.48
N ALA A 40 -15.76 -23.09 -22.19
CA ALA A 40 -16.44 -21.84 -22.50
C ALA A 40 -15.90 -20.68 -21.66
N VAL A 41 -15.64 -20.90 -20.37
CA VAL A 41 -15.05 -19.90 -19.46
C VAL A 41 -13.61 -19.57 -19.87
N LEU A 42 -12.80 -20.57 -20.23
CA LEU A 42 -11.44 -20.35 -20.74
C LEU A 42 -11.44 -19.63 -22.09
N LEU A 43 -12.36 -19.96 -23.00
CA LEU A 43 -12.50 -19.28 -24.28
C LEU A 43 -12.92 -17.82 -24.09
N PHE A 44 -13.87 -17.56 -23.19
CA PHE A 44 -14.31 -16.20 -22.86
C PHE A 44 -13.16 -15.41 -22.23
N ALA A 45 -12.44 -15.98 -21.25
CA ALA A 45 -11.28 -15.33 -20.63
C ALA A 45 -10.17 -15.03 -21.64
N MET A 46 -9.89 -15.94 -22.58
CA MET A 46 -8.92 -15.72 -23.65
C MET A 46 -9.37 -14.61 -24.62
N ILE A 47 -10.66 -14.54 -24.97
CA ILE A 47 -11.21 -13.47 -25.79
C ILE A 47 -11.11 -12.12 -25.05
N THR A 48 -11.47 -12.06 -23.76
CA THR A 48 -11.37 -10.84 -22.96
C THR A 48 -9.92 -10.38 -22.80
N LEU A 49 -8.98 -11.31 -22.57
CA LEU A 49 -7.54 -11.00 -22.48
C LEU A 49 -7.01 -10.50 -23.82
N THR A 50 -7.46 -11.07 -24.95
CA THR A 50 -7.07 -10.64 -26.30
C THR A 50 -7.62 -9.25 -26.61
N VAL A 51 -8.87 -8.95 -26.21
CA VAL A 51 -9.47 -7.61 -26.34
C VAL A 51 -8.75 -6.59 -25.43
N LEU A 52 -8.37 -6.95 -24.21
CA LEU A 52 -7.62 -6.09 -23.28
C LEU A 52 -6.18 -5.80 -23.74
N VAL A 53 -5.54 -6.76 -24.43
CA VAL A 53 -4.21 -6.57 -25.02
C VAL A 53 -4.27 -5.72 -26.30
N LEU A 54 -5.36 -5.81 -27.07
CA LEU A 54 -5.57 -5.02 -28.30
C LEU A 54 -6.05 -3.59 -28.02
N PHE A 55 -6.78 -3.34 -26.93
CA PHE A 55 -7.26 -2.03 -26.51
C PHE A 55 -6.58 -1.62 -25.20
N ARG A 56 -5.41 -1.00 -25.32
CA ARG A 56 -4.54 -0.57 -24.22
C ARG A 56 -5.28 0.39 -23.25
N ALA A 57 -5.94 -0.15 -22.23
CA ALA A 57 -6.56 0.60 -21.13
C ALA A 57 -5.83 0.28 -19.81
N PRO A 58 -5.48 1.28 -18.97
CA PRO A 58 -4.84 1.06 -17.69
C PRO A 58 -5.91 0.90 -16.60
N GLU A 59 -6.46 -0.30 -16.44
CA GLU A 59 -7.28 -0.60 -15.26
C GLU A 59 -6.48 -1.37 -14.20
N SER A 60 -6.73 -1.02 -12.93
CA SER A 60 -6.15 -1.72 -11.79
C SER A 60 -6.78 -3.12 -11.60
N PRO A 61 -6.01 -4.20 -11.38
CA PRO A 61 -6.53 -5.58 -11.32
C PRO A 61 -7.51 -5.91 -10.18
N LEU A 62 -7.70 -5.00 -9.21
CA LEU A 62 -8.67 -5.16 -8.12
C LEU A 62 -10.13 -5.06 -8.62
N GLN A 63 -10.36 -4.38 -9.76
CA GLN A 63 -11.66 -4.36 -10.43
C GLN A 63 -11.89 -5.63 -11.25
N LEU A 64 -10.84 -6.23 -11.82
CA LEU A 64 -10.95 -7.48 -12.58
C LEU A 64 -11.27 -8.68 -11.66
N SER A 65 -10.65 -8.75 -10.48
CA SER A 65 -11.00 -9.77 -9.49
C SER A 65 -12.43 -9.61 -8.97
N ARG A 66 -12.88 -8.37 -8.68
CA ARG A 66 -14.27 -8.10 -8.29
C ARG A 66 -15.29 -8.40 -9.41
N SER A 67 -14.96 -8.13 -10.67
CA SER A 67 -15.84 -8.40 -11.81
C SER A 67 -15.97 -9.90 -12.11
N ILE A 68 -14.89 -10.67 -11.92
CA ILE A 68 -14.90 -12.14 -12.03
C ILE A 68 -15.66 -12.76 -10.84
N TYR A 69 -15.46 -12.24 -9.63
CA TYR A 69 -16.19 -12.70 -8.44
C TYR A 69 -17.68 -12.34 -8.47
N SER A 70 -18.07 -11.15 -8.97
CA SER A 70 -19.48 -10.77 -9.07
C SER A 70 -20.21 -11.57 -10.15
N SER A 71 -19.50 -11.96 -11.22
CA SER A 71 -20.06 -12.80 -12.29
C SER A 71 -20.24 -14.26 -11.87
N LEU A 72 -19.40 -14.77 -10.94
CA LEU A 72 -19.53 -16.11 -10.37
C LEU A 72 -20.48 -16.17 -9.16
N ALA A 73 -20.79 -15.04 -8.53
CA ALA A 73 -21.71 -14.96 -7.39
C ALA A 73 -23.21 -14.95 -7.77
N PHE A 74 -23.55 -14.87 -9.06
CA PHE A 74 -24.95 -14.76 -9.51
C PHE A 74 -25.66 -16.10 -9.76
N SER A 75 -25.07 -17.25 -9.40
CA SER A 75 -25.75 -18.54 -9.50
C SER A 75 -25.47 -19.47 -8.32
N SER A 76 -25.95 -19.14 -7.12
CA SER A 76 -26.28 -20.16 -6.11
C SER A 76 -27.03 -19.57 -4.92
N SER A 77 -28.32 -19.90 -4.83
CA SER A 77 -29.09 -19.86 -3.58
C SER A 77 -28.48 -20.82 -2.53
N PRO A 78 -28.77 -20.61 -1.22
CA PRO A 78 -27.92 -21.13 -0.15
C PRO A 78 -28.36 -22.53 0.28
N VAL A 79 -27.73 -23.57 -0.25
CA VAL A 79 -27.68 -24.88 0.42
C VAL A 79 -26.35 -25.58 0.09
N TYR A 80 -25.68 -26.07 1.14
CA TYR A 80 -24.51 -26.97 1.18
C TYR A 80 -23.07 -26.41 1.07
N ASN A 81 -22.31 -26.72 2.14
CA ASN A 81 -20.86 -26.69 2.28
C ASN A 81 -20.10 -27.25 1.06
N SER A 82 -19.47 -26.37 0.29
CA SER A 82 -18.20 -26.67 -0.41
C SER A 82 -17.51 -25.37 -0.81
N ARG A 83 -16.54 -24.90 -0.02
CA ARG A 83 -15.51 -24.00 -0.55
C ARG A 83 -14.79 -24.79 -1.63
N SER A 84 -15.04 -24.48 -2.90
CA SER A 84 -14.50 -25.26 -4.01
C SER A 84 -12.98 -25.06 -4.11
N CYS A 85 -12.23 -26.16 -4.27
CA CYS A 85 -10.78 -26.16 -4.46
C CYS A 85 -10.28 -25.25 -5.60
N ALA A 86 -11.17 -24.82 -6.50
CA ALA A 86 -10.87 -23.88 -7.58
C ALA A 86 -10.57 -22.46 -7.07
N ALA A 87 -11.26 -21.99 -6.03
CA ALA A 87 -11.02 -20.66 -5.45
C ALA A 87 -9.64 -20.57 -4.78
N ASP A 88 -9.25 -21.63 -4.05
CA ASP A 88 -7.93 -21.74 -3.42
C ASP A 88 -6.80 -21.93 -4.44
N SER A 89 -7.09 -22.56 -5.59
CA SER A 89 -6.12 -22.71 -6.66
C SER A 89 -5.88 -21.39 -7.40
N VAL A 90 -6.94 -20.60 -7.64
CA VAL A 90 -6.85 -19.28 -8.30
C VAL A 90 -6.16 -18.24 -7.41
N SER A 91 -6.40 -18.26 -6.10
CA SER A 91 -5.71 -17.36 -5.16
C SER A 91 -4.20 -17.66 -5.08
N ARG A 92 -3.81 -18.94 -5.05
CA ARG A 92 -2.40 -19.35 -5.06
C ARG A 92 -1.67 -18.97 -6.34
N ILE A 93 -2.30 -19.19 -7.50
CA ILE A 93 -1.74 -18.79 -8.81
C ILE A 93 -1.56 -17.25 -8.87
N SER A 94 -2.48 -16.49 -8.28
CA SER A 94 -2.38 -15.04 -8.17
C SER A 94 -1.21 -14.58 -7.29
N GLU A 95 -0.99 -15.20 -6.12
CA GLU A 95 0.14 -14.88 -5.23
C GLU A 95 1.48 -15.17 -5.90
N GLU A 96 1.61 -16.33 -6.55
CA GLU A 96 2.86 -16.76 -7.21
C GLU A 96 3.21 -15.87 -8.41
N LEU A 97 2.22 -15.53 -9.24
CA LEU A 97 2.42 -14.63 -10.38
C LEU A 97 2.84 -13.22 -9.91
N TRP A 98 2.26 -12.76 -8.81
CA TRP A 98 2.60 -11.45 -8.24
C TRP A 98 3.99 -11.43 -7.62
N LEU A 99 4.36 -12.48 -6.87
CA LEU A 99 5.71 -12.63 -6.34
C LEU A 99 6.74 -12.61 -7.47
N LYS A 100 6.48 -13.37 -8.53
CA LYS A 100 7.35 -13.40 -9.71
C LYS A 100 7.54 -12.01 -10.33
N GLN A 101 6.46 -11.24 -10.49
CA GLN A 101 6.56 -9.87 -11.03
C GLN A 101 7.39 -8.94 -10.14
N VAL A 102 7.22 -9.00 -8.82
CA VAL A 102 7.99 -8.15 -7.88
C VAL A 102 9.48 -8.53 -7.90
N LEU A 103 9.78 -9.83 -7.91
CA LEU A 103 11.17 -10.33 -7.99
C LEU A 103 11.83 -9.97 -9.31
N GLU A 104 11.15 -10.13 -10.45
CA GLU A 104 11.66 -9.76 -11.77
C GLU A 104 11.98 -8.27 -11.85
N ARG A 105 11.09 -7.42 -11.32
CA ARG A 105 11.32 -5.96 -11.26
C ARG A 105 12.54 -5.61 -10.41
N SER A 106 12.70 -6.27 -9.27
CA SER A 106 13.85 -6.07 -8.37
C SER A 106 15.17 -6.54 -8.99
N ALA A 107 15.14 -7.64 -9.76
CA ALA A 107 16.31 -8.21 -10.40
C ALA A 107 16.74 -7.44 -11.67
N MET A 108 15.82 -6.84 -12.41
CA MET A 108 16.11 -6.13 -13.67
C MET A 108 16.59 -4.69 -13.48
N ARG A 109 16.30 -4.02 -12.35
CA ARG A 109 16.77 -2.66 -12.09
C ARG A 109 18.23 -2.66 -11.69
N THR A 110 19.04 -1.76 -12.27
CA THR A 110 20.47 -1.61 -11.97
C THR A 110 20.77 -0.98 -10.60
N GLU A 111 19.77 -0.43 -9.89
CA GLU A 111 20.00 0.41 -8.71
C GLU A 111 19.16 0.02 -7.47
N GLN A 112 18.21 -0.92 -7.56
CA GLN A 112 17.31 -1.26 -6.44
C GLN A 112 16.96 -2.76 -6.37
N HIS A 113 17.83 -3.54 -5.72
CA HIS A 113 17.67 -4.98 -5.49
C HIS A 113 16.99 -5.35 -4.15
N LEU A 114 16.37 -4.38 -3.48
CA LEU A 114 15.68 -4.57 -2.20
C LEU A 114 14.19 -4.86 -2.43
N VAL A 115 13.68 -5.94 -1.83
CA VAL A 115 12.25 -6.22 -1.72
C VAL A 115 11.84 -6.20 -0.25
N VAL A 116 10.89 -5.33 0.09
CA VAL A 116 10.35 -5.22 1.44
C VAL A 116 9.08 -6.08 1.53
N ILE A 117 9.06 -6.99 2.50
CA ILE A 117 7.92 -7.86 2.76
C ILE A 117 7.07 -7.23 3.86
N ALA A 118 5.92 -6.70 3.47
CA ALA A 118 4.95 -6.11 4.38
C ALA A 118 3.96 -7.16 4.89
N LEU A 119 3.80 -7.23 6.20
CA LEU A 119 2.92 -8.21 6.86
C LEU A 119 1.52 -7.68 7.13
N ASP A 120 1.35 -6.36 7.04
CA ASP A 120 0.08 -5.67 7.21
C ASP A 120 -0.07 -4.54 6.14
N PRO A 121 -1.30 -4.05 5.91
CA PRO A 121 -1.55 -3.00 4.93
C PRO A 121 -0.81 -1.67 5.19
N LYS A 122 -0.60 -1.30 6.45
CA LYS A 122 0.09 -0.05 6.84
C LYS A 122 1.57 -0.15 6.50
N ALA A 123 2.21 -1.30 6.74
CA ALA A 123 3.58 -1.56 6.32
C ALA A 123 3.72 -1.57 4.79
N PHE A 124 2.77 -2.18 4.08
CA PHE A 124 2.79 -2.24 2.61
C PHE A 124 2.64 -0.85 1.98
N HIS A 125 1.74 -0.04 2.53
CA HIS A 125 1.57 1.35 2.14
C HIS A 125 2.85 2.17 2.42
N ARG A 126 3.44 2.03 3.61
CA ARG A 126 4.69 2.73 3.95
C ARG A 126 5.82 2.39 3.00
N CYS A 127 5.98 1.11 2.65
CA CYS A 127 6.94 0.66 1.66
C CYS A 127 6.67 1.31 0.28
N SER A 128 5.40 1.34 -0.14
CA SER A 128 5.01 1.86 -1.45
C SER A 128 5.28 3.36 -1.57
N VAL A 129 5.05 4.13 -0.49
CA VAL A 129 5.38 5.56 -0.40
C VAL A 129 6.89 5.82 -0.54
N LEU A 130 7.72 4.92 -0.04
CA LEU A 130 9.18 4.99 -0.17
C LEU A 130 9.68 4.56 -1.56
N GLN A 131 8.77 4.22 -2.48
CA GLN A 131 9.07 3.77 -3.85
C GLN A 131 10.02 2.56 -3.90
N LEU A 132 9.93 1.69 -2.89
CA LEU A 132 10.67 0.43 -2.82
C LEU A 132 9.91 -0.68 -3.57
N ASN A 133 10.58 -1.81 -3.84
CA ASN A 133 9.85 -3.00 -4.30
C ASN A 133 9.13 -3.60 -3.09
N CYS A 134 7.80 -3.62 -3.11
CA CYS A 134 6.99 -4.05 -1.96
C CYS A 134 6.22 -5.33 -2.29
N TYR A 135 6.20 -6.26 -1.36
CA TYR A 135 5.37 -7.46 -1.39
C TYR A 135 4.51 -7.55 -0.12
N PHE A 136 3.20 -7.74 -0.25
CA PHE A 136 2.25 -7.88 0.84
C PHE A 136 2.07 -9.37 1.11
N LEU A 137 2.56 -9.83 2.25
CA LEU A 137 2.47 -11.20 2.70
C LEU A 137 1.36 -11.33 3.75
N GLY A 138 0.13 -11.50 3.27
CA GLY A 138 -1.01 -11.78 4.12
C GLY A 138 -0.87 -13.13 4.82
N THR A 139 -1.30 -13.18 6.09
CA THR A 139 -1.41 -14.42 6.88
C THR A 139 -2.85 -14.59 7.30
N GLU A 140 -3.48 -15.69 6.88
CA GLU A 140 -4.91 -15.93 7.13
C GLU A 140 -5.22 -16.02 8.63
N GLY A 141 -6.26 -15.30 9.06
CA GLY A 141 -6.76 -15.33 10.43
C GLY A 141 -5.85 -14.67 11.47
N VAL A 142 -4.90 -13.83 11.06
CA VAL A 142 -4.01 -13.07 11.95
C VAL A 142 -3.96 -11.60 11.54
N ASN A 143 -3.93 -10.70 12.53
CA ASN A 143 -3.80 -9.27 12.30
C ASN A 143 -2.46 -8.75 12.87
N PHE A 144 -1.53 -8.38 12.00
CA PHE A 144 -0.22 -7.83 12.37
C PHE A 144 -0.18 -6.29 12.42
N SER A 145 -1.32 -5.62 12.62
CA SER A 145 -1.35 -4.15 12.74
C SER A 145 -0.60 -3.60 13.96
N ASN A 146 -0.28 -4.46 14.94
CA ASN A 146 0.46 -4.15 16.16
C ASN A 146 1.67 -5.11 16.31
N GLU A 147 2.57 -4.80 17.25
CA GLU A 147 3.70 -5.67 17.57
C GLU A 147 3.21 -7.09 17.95
N ALA A 148 3.70 -8.09 17.23
CA ALA A 148 3.47 -9.49 17.58
C ALA A 148 4.46 -9.88 18.68
N HIS A 149 3.95 -10.08 19.92
CA HIS A 149 4.80 -10.46 21.04
C HIS A 149 5.45 -11.83 20.81
N PHE A 150 6.70 -11.96 21.24
CA PHE A 150 7.52 -13.16 21.07
C PHE A 150 6.81 -14.42 21.60
N MET A 151 6.88 -15.52 20.84
CA MET A 151 6.28 -16.83 21.14
C MET A 151 4.76 -16.88 21.26
N THR A 152 4.05 -15.80 20.93
CA THR A 152 2.58 -15.86 20.77
C THR A 152 2.18 -16.75 19.57
N PRO A 153 0.95 -17.30 19.54
CA PRO A 153 0.47 -18.08 18.39
C PRO A 153 0.58 -17.32 17.07
N ASP A 154 0.32 -16.01 17.09
CA ASP A 154 0.42 -15.14 15.91
C ASP A 154 1.88 -14.92 15.47
N TYR A 155 2.80 -14.74 16.43
CA TYR A 155 4.24 -14.73 16.15
C TYR A 155 4.70 -16.05 15.50
N LEU A 156 4.28 -17.21 16.03
CA LEU A 156 4.64 -18.51 15.44
C LEU A 156 4.10 -18.64 14.01
N LYS A 157 2.85 -18.25 13.76
CA LYS A 157 2.28 -18.23 12.40
C LYS A 157 3.08 -17.32 11.47
N MET A 158 3.49 -16.14 11.94
CA MET A 158 4.33 -15.19 11.20
C MET A 158 5.66 -15.81 10.79
N MET A 159 6.38 -16.43 11.74
CA MET A 159 7.68 -17.06 11.49
C MET A 159 7.56 -18.22 10.50
N TRP A 160 6.53 -19.05 10.61
CA TRP A 160 6.34 -20.14 9.66
C TRP A 160 5.90 -19.65 8.27
N ARG A 161 5.08 -18.59 8.20
CA ARG A 161 4.72 -17.96 6.92
C ARG A 161 5.94 -17.34 6.22
N ARG A 162 6.90 -16.80 6.97
CA ARG A 162 8.21 -16.35 6.46
C ARG A 162 8.98 -17.51 5.80
N ILE A 163 9.08 -18.67 6.46
CA ILE A 163 9.78 -19.83 5.89
C ILE A 163 9.10 -20.33 4.60
N ASP A 164 7.77 -20.38 4.58
CA ASP A 164 6.98 -20.75 3.39
C ASP A 164 7.22 -19.79 2.22
N PHE A 165 7.19 -18.48 2.50
CA PHE A 165 7.44 -17.44 1.52
C PHE A 165 8.84 -17.56 0.91
N LEU A 166 9.87 -17.71 1.75
CA LEU A 166 11.25 -17.84 1.29
C LEU A 166 11.48 -19.14 0.49
N ARG A 167 10.77 -20.23 0.79
CA ARG A 167 10.75 -21.43 -0.06
C ARG A 167 10.27 -21.07 -1.47
N ASN A 168 9.15 -20.34 -1.60
CA ASN A 168 8.60 -19.97 -2.91
C ASN A 168 9.58 -19.11 -3.72
N VAL A 169 10.35 -18.22 -3.08
CA VAL A 169 11.41 -17.44 -3.74
C VAL A 169 12.49 -18.36 -4.33
N LEU A 170 12.90 -19.40 -3.60
CA LEU A 170 13.86 -20.40 -4.11
C LEU A 170 13.26 -21.20 -5.26
N GLU A 171 12.00 -21.63 -5.16
CA GLU A 171 11.30 -22.38 -6.21
C GLU A 171 11.15 -21.57 -7.51
N LEU A 172 11.08 -20.24 -7.41
CA LEU A 172 11.12 -19.31 -8.56
C LEU A 172 12.53 -19.09 -9.13
N GLY A 173 13.58 -19.68 -8.54
CA GLY A 173 14.95 -19.62 -9.07
C GLY A 173 15.81 -18.46 -8.54
N TYR A 174 15.35 -17.72 -7.53
CA TYR A 174 16.06 -16.54 -7.03
C TYR A 174 16.97 -16.86 -5.83
N ASN A 175 18.23 -16.43 -5.90
CA ASN A 175 19.09 -16.29 -4.72
C ASN A 175 18.61 -15.08 -3.91
N PHE A 176 18.72 -15.11 -2.59
CA PHE A 176 18.34 -13.96 -1.77
C PHE A 176 19.25 -13.76 -0.56
N VAL A 177 19.40 -12.50 -0.16
CA VAL A 177 19.77 -12.12 1.20
C VAL A 177 18.47 -11.73 1.92
N PHE A 178 18.20 -12.37 3.05
CA PHE A 178 17.10 -12.02 3.94
C PHE A 178 17.69 -11.25 5.13
N THR A 179 17.06 -10.14 5.48
CA THR A 179 17.39 -9.33 6.65
C THR A 179 16.10 -8.90 7.35
N ASP A 180 16.02 -9.07 8.67
CA ASP A 180 14.99 -8.43 9.48
C ASP A 180 15.20 -6.90 9.51
N ALA A 181 14.12 -6.17 9.80
CA ALA A 181 14.10 -4.70 9.75
C ALA A 181 14.86 -4.03 10.92
N ASP A 182 15.16 -4.79 11.97
CA ASP A 182 15.93 -4.39 13.16
C ASP A 182 17.40 -4.84 13.08
N ILE A 183 17.92 -4.98 11.85
CA ILE A 183 19.33 -5.23 11.54
C ILE A 183 19.92 -4.02 10.82
N MET A 184 20.93 -3.41 11.41
CA MET A 184 21.65 -2.28 10.82
C MET A 184 22.81 -2.79 9.96
N TRP A 185 22.97 -2.21 8.77
CA TRP A 185 24.06 -2.50 7.85
C TRP A 185 25.06 -1.35 7.90
N PHE A 186 26.32 -1.66 8.21
CA PHE A 186 27.42 -0.71 8.31
C PHE A 186 28.42 -0.83 7.17
N ARG A 187 28.56 -2.03 6.62
CA ARG A 187 29.44 -2.33 5.48
C ARG A 187 28.73 -3.25 4.49
N ASN A 188 29.33 -3.41 3.31
CA ASN A 188 28.84 -4.32 2.29
C ASN A 188 29.01 -5.80 2.74
N PRO A 189 27.93 -6.54 3.05
CA PRO A 189 28.04 -7.91 3.56
C PRO A 189 28.45 -8.94 2.53
N PHE A 190 28.32 -8.62 1.24
CA PHE A 190 28.68 -9.54 0.16
C PHE A 190 30.18 -9.86 0.16
N LEU A 191 31.02 -9.00 0.75
CA LEU A 191 32.46 -9.23 0.90
C LEU A 191 32.80 -10.33 1.93
N HIS A 192 31.86 -10.67 2.81
CA HIS A 192 32.05 -11.64 3.89
C HIS A 192 31.23 -12.92 3.71
N PHE A 193 30.51 -13.05 2.60
CA PHE A 193 29.87 -14.32 2.25
C PHE A 193 30.89 -15.32 1.73
N TYR A 194 30.73 -16.57 2.13
CA TYR A 194 31.53 -17.66 1.60
C TYR A 194 31.15 -17.88 0.13
N THR A 195 32.08 -17.57 -0.78
CA THR A 195 31.88 -17.65 -2.24
C THR A 195 32.00 -19.06 -2.80
N ASP A 196 32.42 -20.02 -1.98
CA ASP A 196 32.49 -21.45 -2.31
C ASP A 196 31.10 -22.00 -2.70
N ASP A 197 31.02 -23.29 -3.02
CA ASP A 197 29.78 -24.06 -3.27
C ASP A 197 28.84 -24.16 -2.03
N THR A 198 28.81 -23.15 -1.17
CA THR A 198 27.94 -23.04 0.00
C THR A 198 26.52 -22.69 -0.45
N ASP A 199 25.55 -23.46 0.04
CA ASP A 199 24.14 -23.37 -0.34
C ASP A 199 23.36 -22.40 0.55
N PHE A 200 23.59 -22.48 1.87
CA PHE A 200 22.85 -21.76 2.90
C PHE A 200 23.81 -21.17 3.94
N GLN A 201 23.76 -19.86 4.13
CA GLN A 201 24.60 -19.14 5.08
C GLN A 201 23.72 -18.31 6.01
N ILE A 202 23.91 -18.39 7.32
CA ILE A 202 23.05 -17.75 8.32
C ILE A 202 23.88 -17.10 9.42
N ALA A 203 23.45 -15.95 9.90
CA ALA A 203 24.04 -15.31 11.08
C ALA A 203 23.82 -16.15 12.34
N CYS A 204 24.48 -15.75 13.44
CA CYS A 204 24.46 -16.50 14.69
C CYS A 204 24.08 -15.64 15.88
N ASP A 205 23.32 -16.23 16.81
CA ASP A 205 23.20 -15.72 18.17
C ASP A 205 24.45 -16.08 19.00
N HIS A 206 25.07 -17.21 18.67
CA HIS A 206 26.36 -17.63 19.23
C HIS A 206 27.24 -18.33 18.19
N PHE A 207 28.44 -17.80 17.96
CA PHE A 207 29.45 -18.37 17.04
C PHE A 207 30.61 -18.99 17.82
N GLY A 208 30.78 -20.30 17.68
CA GLY A 208 31.78 -21.12 18.35
C GLY A 208 33.17 -21.15 17.69
N GLY A 209 33.41 -20.31 16.69
CA GLY A 209 34.72 -20.12 16.06
C GLY A 209 34.97 -20.89 14.75
N SER A 210 34.06 -21.78 14.35
CA SER A 210 34.12 -22.47 13.05
C SER A 210 32.82 -22.28 12.26
N PRO A 211 32.87 -21.85 10.99
CA PRO A 211 31.67 -21.67 10.17
C PRO A 211 31.00 -22.99 9.76
N ASP A 212 31.71 -24.11 9.82
CA ASP A 212 31.17 -25.44 9.46
C ASP A 212 30.60 -26.20 10.67
N ASP A 213 30.75 -25.66 11.88
CA ASP A 213 30.23 -26.32 13.08
C ASP A 213 28.71 -26.17 13.18
N LEU A 214 28.00 -27.29 13.03
CA LEU A 214 26.56 -27.35 13.18
C LEU A 214 26.09 -27.00 14.60
N ASN A 215 26.97 -26.98 15.62
CA ASN A 215 26.59 -26.58 16.97
C ASN A 215 26.39 -25.07 17.16
N ASN A 216 26.82 -24.24 16.20
CA ASN A 216 26.55 -22.80 16.22
C ASN A 216 25.05 -22.51 16.36
N ALA A 217 24.68 -21.51 17.16
CA ALA A 217 23.28 -21.12 17.34
C ALA A 217 22.88 -20.15 16.21
N PRO A 218 22.03 -20.56 15.25
CA PRO A 218 21.62 -19.73 14.14
C PRO A 218 20.76 -18.57 14.62
N ASN A 219 20.83 -17.45 13.89
CA ASN A 219 19.95 -16.30 14.02
C ASN A 219 19.06 -16.20 12.77
N GLY A 220 17.75 -16.29 12.95
CA GLY A 220 16.79 -16.28 11.84
C GLY A 220 16.68 -14.95 11.06
N GLY A 221 17.27 -13.88 11.58
CA GLY A 221 17.12 -12.52 11.07
C GLY A 221 18.04 -12.16 9.91
N PHE A 222 19.19 -12.83 9.74
CA PHE A 222 20.08 -12.56 8.61
C PHE A 222 20.60 -13.84 7.94
N LYS A 223 20.40 -13.97 6.62
CA LYS A 223 20.88 -15.15 5.86
C LYS A 223 21.04 -14.88 4.37
N TYR A 224 22.01 -15.54 3.76
CA TYR A 224 22.21 -15.59 2.31
C TYR A 224 21.99 -17.02 1.82
N VAL A 225 21.11 -17.18 0.83
CA VAL A 225 20.68 -18.50 0.32
C VAL A 225 20.71 -18.53 -1.20
N LYS A 226 21.33 -19.57 -1.75
CA LYS A 226 21.34 -19.84 -3.19
C LYS A 226 20.15 -20.72 -3.57
N SER A 227 19.47 -20.40 -4.67
CA SER A 227 18.41 -21.26 -5.21
C SER A 227 19.03 -22.46 -5.92
N ASN A 228 18.72 -23.65 -5.39
CA ASN A 228 18.99 -24.93 -6.01
C ASN A 228 18.10 -26.02 -5.39
N ASN A 229 18.12 -27.23 -5.93
CA ASN A 229 17.29 -28.32 -5.42
C ASN A 229 17.56 -28.65 -3.94
N ARG A 230 18.80 -28.50 -3.46
CA ARG A 230 19.16 -28.82 -2.07
C ARG A 230 18.51 -27.83 -1.10
N THR A 231 18.58 -26.54 -1.38
CA THR A 231 17.97 -25.50 -0.53
C THR A 231 16.46 -25.54 -0.59
N ILE A 232 15.85 -25.84 -1.75
CA ILE A 232 14.40 -26.04 -1.87
C ILE A 232 13.93 -27.20 -1.00
N GLU A 233 14.56 -28.37 -1.10
CA GLU A 233 14.21 -29.53 -0.27
C GLU A 233 14.45 -29.29 1.22
N PHE A 234 15.52 -28.56 1.56
CA PHE A 234 15.78 -28.13 2.93
C PHE A 234 14.66 -27.24 3.49
N TYR A 235 14.22 -26.21 2.74
CA TYR A 235 13.12 -25.34 3.19
C TYR A 235 11.79 -26.09 3.27
N LYS A 236 11.54 -27.08 2.40
CA LYS A 236 10.36 -27.99 2.52
C LYS A 236 10.43 -28.81 3.80
N LEU A 237 11.58 -29.40 4.12
CA LEU A 237 11.78 -30.12 5.38
C LEU A 237 11.56 -29.18 6.57
N TRP A 238 12.21 -28.02 6.57
CA TRP A 238 12.14 -27.05 7.67
C TRP A 238 10.71 -26.61 7.93
N TYR A 239 9.98 -26.22 6.88
CA TYR A 239 8.58 -25.85 6.99
C TYR A 239 7.73 -26.99 7.56
N LYS A 240 7.89 -28.22 7.05
CA LYS A 240 7.13 -29.40 7.50
C LYS A 240 7.45 -29.81 8.94
N SER A 241 8.68 -29.60 9.40
CA SER A 241 9.11 -29.96 10.75
C SER A 241 8.34 -29.24 11.87
N ARG A 242 7.61 -28.15 11.59
CA ARG A 242 6.71 -27.53 12.58
C ARG A 242 5.64 -28.49 13.11
N GLU A 243 5.24 -29.48 12.32
CA GLU A 243 4.26 -30.50 12.72
C GLU A 243 4.84 -31.46 13.76
N VAL A 244 6.16 -31.68 13.70
CA VAL A 244 6.91 -32.53 14.63
C VAL A 244 7.34 -31.77 15.89
N PHE A 245 7.52 -30.46 15.76
CA PHE A 245 7.92 -29.55 16.84
C PHE A 245 6.87 -28.47 17.10
N PRO A 246 5.65 -28.84 17.53
CA PRO A 246 4.59 -27.87 17.78
C PRO A 246 5.00 -26.87 18.88
N GLY A 247 4.58 -25.62 18.72
CA GLY A 247 4.87 -24.55 19.67
C GLY A 247 6.29 -23.98 19.61
N LYS A 248 7.19 -24.52 18.76
CA LYS A 248 8.51 -23.95 18.51
C LYS A 248 8.48 -23.01 17.30
N HIS A 249 9.31 -21.96 17.36
CA HIS A 249 9.52 -21.07 16.22
C HIS A 249 10.58 -21.63 15.25
N ASP A 250 10.74 -20.99 14.10
CA ASP A 250 11.57 -21.44 12.98
C ASP A 250 13.03 -21.71 13.36
N GLN A 251 13.68 -20.79 14.11
CA GLN A 251 15.07 -20.93 14.53
C GLN A 251 15.29 -22.06 15.55
N ASP A 252 14.36 -22.25 16.49
CA ASP A 252 14.41 -23.40 17.41
C ASP A 252 14.30 -24.73 16.65
N VAL A 253 13.43 -24.80 15.65
CA VAL A 253 13.33 -26.00 14.81
C VAL A 253 14.58 -26.18 13.96
N LEU A 254 15.17 -25.11 13.43
CA LEU A 254 16.44 -25.17 12.70
C LEU A 254 17.54 -25.82 13.54
N ASN A 255 17.63 -25.44 14.82
CA ASN A 255 18.58 -26.04 15.76
C ASN A 255 18.43 -27.57 15.89
N ASN A 256 17.20 -28.08 15.78
CA ASN A 256 16.93 -29.51 15.84
C ASN A 256 17.22 -30.21 14.50
N ILE A 257 16.82 -29.60 13.37
CA ILE A 257 16.87 -30.28 12.06
C ILE A 257 18.20 -30.14 11.33
N LYS A 258 19.08 -29.21 11.72
CA LYS A 258 20.41 -29.05 11.10
C LYS A 258 21.30 -30.29 11.21
N HIS A 259 21.00 -31.18 12.15
CA HIS A 259 21.65 -32.50 12.31
C HIS A 259 20.92 -33.64 11.60
N ASN A 260 19.81 -33.37 10.91
CA ASN A 260 19.02 -34.41 10.26
C ASN A 260 19.85 -35.11 9.17
N PRO A 261 20.00 -36.46 9.21
CA PRO A 261 20.79 -37.20 8.22
C PRO A 261 20.39 -36.96 6.77
N TYR A 262 19.13 -36.60 6.53
CA TYR A 262 18.63 -36.23 5.21
C TYR A 262 19.38 -35.05 4.59
N LEU A 263 19.82 -34.07 5.40
CA LEU A 263 20.57 -32.90 4.89
C LEU A 263 21.92 -33.31 4.29
N LYS A 264 22.57 -34.29 4.92
CA LYS A 264 23.80 -34.91 4.39
C LYS A 264 23.51 -35.72 3.13
N GLN A 265 22.38 -36.42 3.07
CA GLN A 265 21.97 -37.19 1.90
C GLN A 265 21.72 -36.33 0.66
N ILE A 266 21.06 -35.17 0.81
CA ILE A 266 20.87 -34.22 -0.29
C ILE A 266 22.13 -33.38 -0.58
N GLY A 267 23.18 -33.52 0.24
CA GLY A 267 24.44 -32.82 0.09
C GLY A 267 24.37 -31.32 0.38
N LEU A 268 23.46 -30.88 1.25
CA LEU A 268 23.28 -29.47 1.60
C LEU A 268 24.52 -28.93 2.34
N LYS A 269 25.06 -27.81 1.88
CA LYS A 269 26.21 -27.14 2.50
C LYS A 269 25.78 -25.90 3.27
N ILE A 270 25.88 -25.99 4.60
CA ILE A 270 25.53 -24.91 5.53
C ILE A 270 26.81 -24.26 6.05
N LYS A 271 26.86 -22.92 6.08
CA LYS A 271 27.86 -22.18 6.87
C LYS A 271 27.21 -21.18 7.81
N PHE A 272 27.88 -20.94 8.92
CA PHE A 272 27.50 -19.95 9.93
C PHE A 272 28.38 -18.71 9.80
N LEU A 273 27.77 -17.54 9.80
CA LEU A 273 28.47 -16.26 9.65
C LEU A 273 29.05 -15.83 11.00
N ASP A 274 30.32 -15.41 11.00
CA ASP A 274 31.03 -15.02 12.22
C ASP A 274 30.44 -13.73 12.80
N THR A 275 30.12 -13.75 14.09
CA THR A 275 29.60 -12.62 14.87
C THR A 275 30.55 -11.42 14.93
N ALA A 276 31.84 -11.59 14.62
CA ALA A 276 32.76 -10.47 14.45
C ALA A 276 32.33 -9.53 13.30
N PHE A 277 31.74 -10.08 12.23
CA PHE A 277 31.21 -9.31 11.10
C PHE A 277 29.70 -9.17 11.18
N PHE A 278 28.98 -10.24 11.51
CA PHE A 278 27.51 -10.29 11.56
C PHE A 278 27.03 -10.41 13.00
N GLY A 279 27.28 -9.36 13.79
CA GLY A 279 26.98 -9.33 15.22
C GLY A 279 25.50 -9.14 15.53
N GLY A 280 25.16 -9.32 16.81
CA GLY A 280 23.88 -8.91 17.37
C GLY A 280 23.98 -8.74 18.88
N PHE A 281 22.97 -8.19 19.56
CA PHE A 281 23.06 -7.98 21.00
C PHE A 281 23.21 -9.27 21.83
N CYS A 282 22.87 -10.45 21.27
CA CYS A 282 23.20 -11.74 21.90
C CYS A 282 24.72 -12.00 21.97
N GLN A 283 25.46 -11.67 20.89
CA GLN A 283 26.92 -11.74 20.80
C GLN A 283 27.40 -10.56 19.94
N PRO A 284 27.66 -9.39 20.55
CA PRO A 284 28.01 -8.19 19.81
C PRO A 284 29.36 -8.32 19.11
N SER A 285 29.45 -7.80 17.88
CA SER A 285 30.76 -7.51 17.29
C SER A 285 31.45 -6.45 18.15
N LYS A 286 32.70 -6.68 18.55
CA LYS A 286 33.42 -5.78 19.46
C LYS A 286 34.22 -4.70 18.74
N ASP A 287 34.54 -4.93 17.48
CA ASP A 287 35.44 -4.09 16.70
C ASP A 287 34.65 -3.36 15.60
N LEU A 288 34.55 -2.03 15.75
CA LEU A 288 33.86 -1.16 14.79
C LEU A 288 34.55 -1.15 13.42
N ASN A 289 35.82 -1.55 13.31
CA ASN A 289 36.51 -1.70 12.02
C ASN A 289 36.05 -2.94 11.25
N LEU A 290 35.53 -3.97 11.93
CA LEU A 290 35.13 -5.24 11.31
C LEU A 290 33.62 -5.35 11.08
N VAL A 291 32.81 -4.79 11.99
CA VAL A 291 31.36 -4.99 11.98
C VAL A 291 30.73 -4.67 10.62
N THR A 292 29.98 -5.62 10.10
CA THR A 292 29.26 -5.48 8.83
C THR A 292 27.78 -5.24 9.09
N THR A 293 27.19 -6.01 9.99
CA THR A 293 25.80 -5.82 10.43
C THR A 293 25.69 -5.96 11.95
N MET A 294 24.70 -5.30 12.55
CA MET A 294 24.29 -5.54 13.94
C MET A 294 22.79 -5.77 14.05
N HIS A 295 22.39 -6.88 14.65
CA HIS A 295 20.99 -7.23 14.92
C HIS A 295 20.59 -6.85 16.36
N ALA A 296 19.43 -6.23 16.55
CA ALA A 296 18.78 -6.07 17.87
C ALA A 296 18.07 -7.36 18.37
N ASN A 297 18.70 -8.53 18.16
CA ASN A 297 18.28 -9.80 18.76
C ASN A 297 18.51 -9.80 20.28
N CYS A 298 17.97 -10.78 21.01
CA CYS A 298 18.03 -10.80 22.49
C CYS A 298 17.46 -9.54 23.19
N CYS A 299 16.68 -8.73 22.46
CA CYS A 299 15.97 -7.58 22.99
C CYS A 299 14.48 -7.69 22.70
N ALA A 300 13.66 -7.41 23.71
CA ALA A 300 12.21 -7.46 23.61
C ALA A 300 11.59 -6.06 23.70
N GLY A 301 10.54 -5.84 22.93
CA GLY A 301 9.82 -4.56 22.86
C GLY A 301 10.37 -3.63 21.79
N LEU A 302 9.47 -3.07 21.00
CA LEU A 302 9.82 -2.16 19.91
C LEU A 302 10.57 -0.90 20.40
N ASP A 303 10.11 -0.28 21.48
CA ASP A 303 10.72 0.95 22.01
C ASP A 303 12.18 0.75 22.45
N ASN A 304 12.45 -0.38 23.13
CA ASN A 304 13.80 -0.74 23.57
C ASN A 304 14.73 -0.95 22.37
N LYS A 305 14.25 -1.67 21.35
CA LYS A 305 15.00 -1.87 20.10
C LYS A 305 15.30 -0.54 19.42
N ILE A 306 14.31 0.36 19.30
CA ILE A 306 14.50 1.67 18.68
C ILE A 306 15.54 2.50 19.44
N ASN A 307 15.46 2.53 20.77
CA ASN A 307 16.41 3.27 21.61
C ASN A 307 17.85 2.77 21.39
N ASP A 308 18.08 1.46 21.56
CA ASP A 308 19.43 0.90 21.54
C ASP A 308 20.03 0.89 20.12
N LEU A 309 19.19 0.74 19.09
CA LEU A 309 19.60 0.92 17.70
C LEU A 309 19.93 2.38 17.37
N THR A 310 19.29 3.35 18.02
CA THR A 310 19.61 4.78 17.85
C THR A 310 21.00 5.07 18.42
N ILE A 311 21.29 4.59 19.64
CA ILE A 311 22.61 4.70 20.27
C ILE A 311 23.69 4.09 19.38
N LEU A 312 23.42 2.91 18.83
CA LEU A 312 24.33 2.21 17.92
C LEU A 312 24.58 2.99 16.60
N LEU A 313 23.59 3.72 16.10
CA LEU A 313 23.81 4.62 14.95
C LEU A 313 24.63 5.86 15.33
N ASP A 314 24.47 6.39 16.54
CA ASP A 314 25.28 7.51 17.04
C ASP A 314 26.75 7.08 17.23
N ASP A 315 27.01 5.94 17.87
CA ASP A 315 28.34 5.33 17.99
C ASP A 315 29.02 5.16 16.62
N TRP A 316 28.25 4.73 15.61
CA TRP A 316 28.76 4.58 14.24
C TRP A 316 29.10 5.93 13.58
N GLN A 317 28.30 6.97 13.82
CA GLN A 317 28.58 8.32 13.31
C GLN A 317 29.84 8.89 13.96
N GLU A 318 30.03 8.71 15.26
CA GLU A 318 31.25 9.11 15.97
C GLU A 318 32.47 8.37 15.42
N TYR A 319 32.35 7.06 15.19
CA TYR A 319 33.39 6.26 14.54
C TYR A 319 33.78 6.82 13.17
N LEU A 320 32.79 7.16 12.33
CA LEU A 320 33.02 7.74 11.00
C LEU A 320 33.65 9.14 11.04
N ALA A 321 33.58 9.84 12.18
CA ALA A 321 34.22 11.14 12.37
C ALA A 321 35.70 11.04 12.83
N LEU A 322 36.14 9.88 13.32
CA LEU A 322 37.53 9.66 13.75
C LEU A 322 38.49 9.65 12.55
N PRO A 323 39.71 10.19 12.66
CA PRO A 323 40.76 10.02 11.65
C PRO A 323 41.19 8.55 11.51
N ASP A 324 41.61 8.13 10.31
CA ASP A 324 41.96 6.73 10.02
C ASP A 324 43.06 6.18 10.95
N HIS A 325 44.11 6.96 11.22
CA HIS A 325 45.19 6.55 12.14
C HIS A 325 44.68 6.24 13.56
N ILE A 326 43.67 6.96 14.06
CA ILE A 326 43.06 6.70 15.37
C ILE A 326 42.27 5.40 15.36
N ARG A 327 41.57 5.11 14.26
CA ARG A 327 40.81 3.85 14.09
C ARG A 327 41.74 2.63 14.06
N GLU A 328 42.95 2.80 13.51
CA GLU A 328 43.95 1.74 13.38
C GLU A 328 44.75 1.49 14.68
N GLU A 329 45.12 2.54 15.42
CA GLU A 329 45.93 2.41 16.65
C GLU A 329 45.17 1.76 17.81
N LYS A 330 43.88 2.08 17.98
CA LYS A 330 43.01 1.47 18.99
C LYS A 330 41.62 1.26 18.41
N PRO A 331 41.28 0.04 17.97
CA PRO A 331 39.98 -0.26 17.39
C PRO A 331 38.86 0.19 18.33
N PRO A 332 38.02 1.14 17.92
CA PRO A 332 36.94 1.61 18.75
C PRO A 332 35.91 0.49 18.91
N SER A 333 35.28 0.46 20.07
CA SER A 333 34.20 -0.46 20.41
C SER A 333 32.96 0.34 20.77
N TRP A 334 31.77 -0.26 20.61
CA TRP A 334 30.50 0.36 20.99
C TRP A 334 30.55 0.92 22.42
N GLN A 335 30.17 2.19 22.61
CA GLN A 335 30.13 2.81 23.93
C GLN A 335 29.08 2.12 24.82
N MET A 336 28.01 1.63 24.19
CA MET A 336 26.96 0.80 24.81
C MET A 336 27.53 -0.43 25.56
N LEU A 337 28.73 -0.92 25.21
CA LEU A 337 29.35 -2.07 25.87
C LEU A 337 30.14 -1.73 27.14
N TYR A 338 30.44 -0.45 27.42
CA TYR A 338 31.45 -0.06 28.42
C TYR A 338 31.07 1.05 29.41
N ASP A 339 29.95 1.77 29.27
CA ASP A 339 29.57 2.82 30.24
C ASP A 339 28.61 2.32 31.34
N PRO A 340 29.05 2.26 32.62
CA PRO A 340 28.21 1.90 33.76
C PRO A 340 27.20 2.99 34.17
N ARG A 341 27.26 4.21 33.61
CA ARG A 341 26.27 5.30 33.81
C ARG A 341 25.16 5.30 32.76
N THR A 342 25.39 4.68 31.60
CA THR A 342 24.36 4.30 30.61
C THR A 342 23.91 2.85 30.77
N ALA A 343 24.16 2.21 31.93
CA ALA A 343 23.64 0.89 32.29
C ALA A 343 22.11 0.83 32.47
N VAL A 344 21.39 1.68 31.74
CA VAL A 344 20.00 1.49 31.35
C VAL A 344 19.99 1.30 29.83
N VAL A 345 20.79 0.34 29.34
CA VAL A 345 20.53 -0.27 28.04
C VAL A 345 19.23 -1.05 28.24
N ALA A 346 18.16 -0.65 27.57
CA ALA A 346 16.84 -1.24 27.84
C ALA A 346 16.82 -2.75 27.52
N CYS A 347 17.72 -3.20 26.65
CA CYS A 347 18.05 -4.60 26.42
C CYS A 347 19.04 -5.17 27.49
N GLU A 348 18.81 -4.96 28.79
CA GLU A 348 19.52 -5.73 29.84
C GLU A 348 19.04 -7.20 29.85
N GLN A 349 19.90 -8.09 29.36
CA GLN A 349 19.87 -9.57 29.41
C GLN A 349 18.58 -10.26 29.92
N PRO A 350 17.71 -10.77 29.03
CA PRO A 350 16.82 -11.88 29.38
C PRO A 350 17.55 -13.24 29.45
N CYS A 351 18.77 -13.34 28.91
CA CYS A 351 19.44 -14.63 28.73
C CYS A 351 19.88 -15.32 30.04
N LYS A 352 19.95 -14.63 31.19
CA LYS A 352 20.25 -15.30 32.47
C LYS A 352 19.04 -16.00 33.10
N LYS A 353 17.80 -15.58 32.81
CA LYS A 353 16.60 -16.22 33.40
C LYS A 353 16.10 -17.43 32.60
N VAL A 354 16.29 -17.45 31.28
CA VAL A 354 15.84 -18.58 30.45
C VAL A 354 16.74 -19.83 30.65
N SER A 355 18.03 -19.64 30.95
CA SER A 355 18.92 -20.77 31.31
C SER A 355 18.67 -21.35 32.70
N GLN A 356 17.97 -20.63 33.60
CA GLN A 356 17.63 -21.13 34.93
C GLN A 356 16.22 -21.75 34.99
N LEU A 357 15.24 -21.22 34.25
CA LEU A 357 13.93 -21.88 34.11
C LEU A 357 13.99 -23.11 33.20
N GLY A 358 14.83 -23.12 32.17
CA GLY A 358 15.08 -24.31 31.34
C GLY A 358 15.82 -25.43 32.10
N LYS A 359 16.61 -25.09 33.13
CA LYS A 359 17.27 -26.08 34.00
C LYS A 359 16.35 -26.63 35.09
N THR A 360 15.46 -25.81 35.65
CA THR A 360 14.54 -26.27 36.71
C THR A 360 13.37 -27.11 36.19
N VAL A 361 12.99 -26.99 34.91
CA VAL A 361 11.99 -27.89 34.28
C VAL A 361 12.63 -29.20 33.80
N LEU A 362 13.91 -29.21 33.43
CA LEU A 362 14.64 -30.43 33.07
C LEU A 362 15.08 -31.27 34.29
N ASP A 363 15.21 -30.66 35.48
CA ASP A 363 15.53 -31.38 36.72
C ASP A 363 14.31 -32.04 37.42
N LEU A 364 13.08 -31.71 37.00
CA LEU A 364 11.85 -32.28 37.59
C LEU A 364 11.29 -33.50 36.85
N GLU A 365 11.72 -33.77 35.61
CA GLU A 365 11.31 -34.98 34.88
C GLU A 365 12.41 -36.03 34.66
N TYR A 366 13.65 -35.77 35.12
CA TYR A 366 14.74 -36.76 35.09
C TYR A 366 15.01 -37.46 36.44
N LYS A 367 14.15 -37.25 37.45
CA LYS A 367 14.12 -38.01 38.71
C LYS A 367 12.92 -38.97 38.79
N LYS A 368 12.80 -39.85 37.80
CA LYS A 368 12.29 -41.21 37.97
C LYS A 368 13.19 -42.18 37.20
N GLY A 369 14.39 -42.41 37.75
CA GLY A 369 15.08 -43.69 37.53
C GLY A 369 14.24 -44.82 38.14
N LYS A 370 14.40 -46.08 37.78
CA LYS A 370 15.34 -46.77 36.89
C LYS A 370 14.67 -48.12 36.55
N PRO A 371 15.11 -48.81 35.50
CA PRO A 371 14.57 -50.10 35.08
C PRO A 371 15.03 -51.21 36.03
N GLN A 372 14.11 -52.11 36.41
CA GLN A 372 14.47 -53.41 36.97
C GLN A 372 14.70 -54.41 35.83
N VAL A 373 15.85 -55.08 35.93
CA VAL A 373 16.27 -56.23 35.13
C VAL A 373 15.47 -57.45 35.55
N MET A 374 14.98 -58.23 34.60
CA MET A 374 14.79 -59.67 34.77
C MET A 374 14.87 -60.36 33.40
N ASP A 375 15.96 -61.10 33.21
CA ASP A 375 16.07 -62.17 32.22
C ASP A 375 15.15 -63.33 32.62
N SER A 376 14.51 -63.97 31.65
CA SER A 376 14.47 -65.44 31.49
C SER A 376 13.58 -65.86 30.31
N ASP A 377 14.24 -66.55 29.38
CA ASP A 377 13.84 -67.75 28.64
C ASP A 377 12.50 -67.85 27.89
N GLY A 378 12.65 -68.26 26.62
CA GLY A 378 11.93 -69.45 26.15
C GLY A 378 11.21 -69.34 24.80
N GLY A 379 11.90 -69.77 23.73
CA GLY A 379 11.33 -70.75 22.81
C GLY A 379 10.55 -70.30 21.56
N SER A 380 11.23 -70.42 20.41
CA SER A 380 10.72 -70.92 19.09
C SER A 380 9.66 -70.07 18.35
N SER A 381 9.53 -70.02 17.03
CA SER A 381 10.28 -70.39 15.81
C SER A 381 9.28 -70.03 14.66
N ILE A 382 9.61 -69.36 13.55
CA ILE A 382 9.93 -69.94 12.23
C ILE A 382 9.78 -68.83 11.16
N SER A 383 10.72 -68.88 10.19
CA SER A 383 10.94 -68.23 8.87
C SER A 383 9.74 -67.70 8.06
N ILE A 384 9.89 -66.84 7.05
CA ILE A 384 10.49 -66.99 5.69
C ILE A 384 10.52 -65.55 5.09
N GLY A 385 11.45 -65.04 4.27
CA GLY A 385 12.36 -65.59 3.26
C GLY A 385 12.24 -64.74 1.97
N SER A 386 13.35 -64.63 1.24
CA SER A 386 13.75 -63.56 0.32
C SER A 386 13.33 -63.72 -1.15
N GLN A 387 13.28 -62.57 -1.86
CA GLN A 387 13.67 -62.27 -3.27
C GLN A 387 13.17 -63.08 -4.51
N MET A 388 12.55 -62.30 -5.44
CA MET A 388 12.68 -62.24 -6.94
C MET A 388 12.32 -63.47 -7.83
N PRO A 389 12.22 -63.40 -9.20
CA PRO A 389 11.67 -62.41 -10.18
C PRO A 389 10.91 -63.05 -11.42
N GLN A 390 10.56 -62.22 -12.44
CA GLN A 390 10.45 -62.46 -13.92
C GLN A 390 9.12 -62.76 -14.72
N LYS A 391 8.89 -61.88 -15.74
CA LYS A 391 8.58 -61.99 -17.21
C LYS A 391 7.43 -62.81 -17.88
N SER A 392 6.93 -62.18 -18.97
CA SER A 392 6.35 -62.67 -20.26
C SER A 392 4.86 -63.08 -20.25
N GLY A 393 3.98 -62.89 -21.25
CA GLY A 393 3.94 -62.35 -22.64
C GLY A 393 2.61 -62.85 -23.29
N ILE A 394 2.13 -62.26 -24.41
CA ILE A 394 1.54 -62.89 -25.63
C ILE A 394 0.71 -61.91 -26.54
N ASN A 395 0.98 -62.10 -27.84
CA ASN A 395 0.57 -61.61 -29.18
C ASN A 395 -0.85 -61.11 -29.59
N HIS A 396 -0.81 -60.20 -30.58
CA HIS A 396 -1.56 -59.97 -31.86
C HIS A 396 -3.09 -60.11 -32.01
N GLN A 397 -3.75 -59.05 -32.56
CA GLN A 397 -4.35 -59.02 -33.92
C GLN A 397 -4.88 -57.63 -34.35
N LEU A 398 -5.01 -57.44 -35.68
CA LEU A 398 -5.16 -56.18 -36.46
C LEU A 398 -6.60 -55.60 -36.60
N ASN A 399 -6.64 -54.26 -36.73
CA ASN A 399 -7.52 -53.29 -37.47
C ASN A 399 -8.75 -53.83 -38.27
N PRO A 400 -9.89 -53.08 -38.39
CA PRO A 400 -9.94 -51.82 -39.17
C PRO A 400 -10.94 -50.74 -38.69
N ASN A 401 -10.59 -49.45 -38.83
CA ASN A 401 -11.45 -48.45 -39.50
C ASN A 401 -10.76 -47.09 -39.67
N GLN A 402 -9.87 -47.02 -40.66
CA GLN A 402 -9.52 -45.80 -41.37
C GLN A 402 -10.75 -45.28 -42.14
N LYS A 403 -11.44 -44.26 -41.61
CA LYS A 403 -12.22 -43.31 -42.44
C LYS A 403 -12.48 -41.94 -41.81
N ASN A 404 -12.11 -41.68 -40.55
CA ASN A 404 -12.31 -40.38 -39.89
C ASN A 404 -11.04 -39.56 -39.60
N PHE A 405 -9.86 -40.03 -40.02
CA PHE A 405 -8.57 -39.38 -39.67
C PHE A 405 -8.07 -38.31 -40.65
N SER A 406 -8.72 -38.13 -41.81
CA SER A 406 -8.26 -37.21 -42.86
C SER A 406 -8.81 -35.77 -42.72
N ARG A 407 -10.03 -35.59 -42.17
CA ARG A 407 -10.65 -34.25 -42.05
C ARG A 407 -10.09 -33.39 -40.92
N HIS A 408 -9.59 -33.99 -39.84
CA HIS A 408 -9.03 -33.25 -38.72
C HIS A 408 -7.65 -32.68 -39.02
N ARG A 409 -6.77 -33.42 -39.72
CA ARG A 409 -5.45 -32.89 -40.10
C ARG A 409 -5.56 -31.72 -41.08
N LEU A 410 -6.52 -31.76 -42.01
CA LEU A 410 -6.72 -30.65 -42.95
C LEU A 410 -7.18 -29.36 -42.24
N ARG A 411 -8.08 -29.46 -41.25
CA ARG A 411 -8.51 -28.31 -40.44
C ARG A 411 -7.39 -27.75 -39.56
N THR A 412 -6.55 -28.61 -38.98
CA THR A 412 -5.42 -28.17 -38.17
C THR A 412 -4.37 -27.47 -39.01
N VAL A 413 -4.03 -28.02 -40.19
CA VAL A 413 -3.08 -27.38 -41.12
C VAL A 413 -3.61 -26.04 -41.61
N LEU A 414 -4.90 -25.96 -41.98
CA LEU A 414 -5.52 -24.69 -42.41
C LEU A 414 -5.45 -23.61 -41.30
N MET A 415 -5.75 -23.96 -40.05
CA MET A 415 -5.64 -23.02 -38.93
C MET A 415 -4.20 -22.52 -38.73
N PHE A 416 -3.20 -23.42 -38.76
CA PHE A 416 -1.81 -23.01 -38.62
C PHE A 416 -1.36 -22.14 -39.79
N THR A 417 -1.77 -22.43 -41.03
CA THR A 417 -1.44 -21.59 -42.18
C THR A 417 -2.07 -20.20 -42.08
N THR A 418 -3.31 -20.07 -41.61
CA THR A 418 -3.97 -18.77 -41.43
C THR A 418 -3.33 -17.94 -40.31
N ILE A 419 -2.92 -18.57 -39.21
CA ILE A 419 -2.24 -17.88 -38.10
C ILE A 419 -0.86 -17.39 -38.56
N THR A 420 -0.13 -18.22 -39.31
CA THR A 420 1.21 -17.86 -39.81
C THR A 420 1.14 -16.71 -40.82
N LEU A 421 0.14 -16.70 -41.70
CA LEU A 421 -0.10 -15.57 -42.61
C LEU A 421 -0.47 -14.29 -41.87
N ALA A 422 -1.32 -14.37 -40.84
CA ALA A 422 -1.69 -13.21 -40.02
C ALA A 422 -0.49 -12.62 -39.27
N CYS A 423 0.39 -13.46 -38.73
CA CYS A 423 1.62 -13.03 -38.09
C CYS A 423 2.60 -12.36 -39.07
N LEU A 424 2.69 -12.85 -40.32
CA LEU A 424 3.53 -12.26 -41.37
C LEU A 424 3.04 -10.88 -41.81
N VAL A 425 1.72 -10.70 -41.94
CA VAL A 425 1.12 -9.38 -42.25
C VAL A 425 1.35 -8.38 -41.11
N LEU A 426 1.23 -8.82 -39.85
CA LEU A 426 1.49 -7.97 -38.68
C LEU A 426 2.99 -7.65 -38.51
N TYR A 427 3.88 -8.57 -38.87
CA TYR A 427 5.32 -8.35 -38.87
C TYR A 427 5.73 -7.31 -39.94
N GLN A 428 5.19 -7.42 -41.16
CA GLN A 428 5.43 -6.42 -42.21
C GLN A 428 4.82 -5.04 -41.88
N ALA A 429 3.75 -4.97 -41.08
CA ALA A 429 3.19 -3.71 -40.60
C ALA A 429 4.00 -3.06 -39.45
N SER A 430 4.92 -3.81 -38.82
CA SER A 430 5.76 -3.31 -37.71
C SER A 430 7.11 -2.72 -38.16
N GLU A 431 7.52 -3.00 -39.40
CA GLU A 431 8.75 -2.49 -40.01
C GLU A 431 8.45 -1.30 -40.95
N SER A 432 8.09 -0.16 -40.36
CA SER A 432 8.33 1.16 -40.96
C SER A 432 8.82 2.15 -39.89
N PRO A 433 10.14 2.21 -39.63
CA PRO A 433 10.76 3.13 -38.68
C PRO A 433 11.29 4.39 -39.38
N PHE A 434 11.24 5.56 -38.71
CA PHE A 434 12.33 6.55 -38.53
C PHE A 434 11.92 8.03 -38.48
N ARG A 435 12.55 8.72 -37.50
CA ARG A 435 12.88 10.16 -37.34
C ARG A 435 11.73 11.02 -36.79
N PHE A 436 11.82 11.63 -35.61
CA PHE A 436 12.86 12.56 -35.15
C PHE A 436 13.08 12.52 -33.61
N LEU A 437 14.35 12.46 -33.21
CA LEU A 437 14.90 13.12 -32.01
C LEU A 437 15.85 14.22 -32.52
N PRO A 438 15.96 15.37 -31.83
CA PRO A 438 17.06 15.56 -30.87
C PRO A 438 16.56 16.30 -29.61
N GLY A 439 17.18 16.29 -28.42
CA GLY A 439 18.48 15.83 -27.95
C GLY A 439 18.82 16.69 -26.71
N SER A 440 19.19 16.07 -25.59
CA SER A 440 20.20 16.56 -24.64
C SER A 440 20.23 15.66 -23.42
N ILE A 441 21.22 14.78 -23.41
CA ILE A 441 21.76 14.10 -22.24
C ILE A 441 22.86 15.00 -21.67
N HIS A 442 22.73 15.41 -20.42
CA HIS A 442 23.80 15.78 -19.47
C HIS A 442 23.10 15.93 -18.11
N SER A 443 23.57 15.44 -16.98
CA SER A 443 24.85 14.87 -16.57
C SER A 443 24.68 14.30 -15.15
N PHE A 444 25.31 13.17 -14.86
CA PHE A 444 25.49 12.64 -13.51
C PHE A 444 26.50 13.51 -12.72
N ALA A 445 26.23 13.76 -11.42
CA ALA A 445 27.24 13.92 -10.39
C ALA A 445 26.62 13.74 -8.98
N LEU A 446 27.23 12.86 -8.21
CA LEU A 446 26.94 12.50 -6.82
C LEU A 446 27.59 13.50 -5.85
N SER A 447 27.09 13.52 -4.60
CA SER A 447 27.76 13.91 -3.33
C SER A 447 27.63 15.38 -2.89
N SER A 448 26.89 15.59 -1.79
CA SER A 448 27.44 16.15 -0.53
C SER A 448 26.36 16.16 0.56
N ALA A 449 26.68 15.52 1.68
CA ALA A 449 25.93 15.54 2.91
C ALA A 449 25.99 16.93 3.57
N ASN A 450 24.91 17.38 4.20
CA ASN A 450 24.86 17.58 5.65
C ASN A 450 23.51 18.12 6.15
N ASN A 451 23.12 17.58 7.31
CA ASN A 451 22.26 18.12 8.37
C ASN A 451 20.91 18.73 7.97
N PHE A 452 19.83 17.94 8.07
CA PHE A 452 18.53 18.53 8.38
C PHE A 452 17.70 17.61 9.28
N SER A 453 17.13 18.24 10.31
CA SER A 453 16.23 17.72 11.32
C SER A 453 15.06 16.91 10.73
N ASN A 454 14.27 16.27 11.58
CA ASN A 454 13.07 15.51 11.19
C ASN A 454 12.04 16.33 10.36
N SER A 455 12.15 17.67 10.28
CA SER A 455 11.39 18.50 9.32
C SER A 455 11.85 18.32 7.87
N GLY A 456 13.14 18.06 7.65
CA GLY A 456 13.77 17.92 6.33
C GLY A 456 13.23 16.74 5.53
N LYS A 457 12.85 15.62 6.16
CA LYS A 457 12.22 14.48 5.44
C LYS A 457 10.81 14.80 4.94
N LYS A 458 10.01 15.56 5.70
CA LYS A 458 8.68 16.05 5.26
C LYS A 458 8.82 17.14 4.19
N GLU A 459 9.78 18.04 4.38
CA GLU A 459 10.07 19.14 3.45
C GLU A 459 10.62 18.63 2.10
N LEU A 460 11.49 17.60 2.11
CA LEU A 460 11.95 16.90 0.91
C LEU A 460 10.79 16.23 0.16
N GLY A 461 9.83 15.65 0.90
CA GLY A 461 8.60 15.09 0.34
C GLY A 461 7.70 16.15 -0.31
N LEU A 462 7.43 17.26 0.38
CA LEU A 462 6.65 18.36 -0.15
C LEU A 462 7.31 18.98 -1.39
N LYS A 463 8.60 19.32 -1.31
CA LYS A 463 9.38 19.88 -2.43
C LYS A 463 9.35 18.97 -3.65
N HIS A 464 9.41 17.65 -3.46
CA HIS A 464 9.31 16.69 -4.56
C HIS A 464 7.93 16.73 -5.23
N VAL A 465 6.84 16.70 -4.45
CA VAL A 465 5.46 16.75 -5.00
C VAL A 465 5.20 18.07 -5.72
N LEU A 466 5.61 19.20 -5.12
CA LEU A 466 5.49 20.52 -5.74
C LEU A 466 6.27 20.59 -7.06
N LYS A 467 7.53 20.12 -7.06
CA LYS A 467 8.37 20.09 -8.27
C LYS A 467 7.74 19.28 -9.39
N LYS A 468 7.11 18.15 -9.06
CA LYS A 468 6.44 17.27 -10.04
C LYS A 468 5.18 17.92 -10.63
N ALA A 469 4.43 18.67 -9.83
CA ALA A 469 3.18 19.30 -10.24
C ALA A 469 3.36 20.69 -10.88
N ALA A 470 4.55 21.30 -10.77
CA ALA A 470 4.75 22.70 -11.12
C ALA A 470 4.55 23.01 -12.61
N MET A 471 3.98 24.18 -12.87
CA MET A 471 4.03 24.88 -14.15
C MET A 471 5.41 25.56 -14.36
N PRO A 472 5.74 26.06 -15.56
CA PRO A 472 7.04 26.67 -15.84
C PRO A 472 7.41 27.85 -14.93
N ASP A 473 6.41 28.59 -14.45
CA ASP A 473 6.54 29.72 -13.53
C ASP A 473 6.53 29.31 -12.04
N LYS A 474 6.64 28.00 -11.75
CA LYS A 474 6.50 27.39 -10.42
C LYS A 474 5.10 27.49 -9.81
N THR A 475 4.06 27.68 -10.61
CA THR A 475 2.68 27.61 -10.12
C THR A 475 2.20 26.16 -9.98
N VAL A 476 1.56 25.84 -8.86
CA VAL A 476 0.84 24.57 -8.64
C VAL A 476 -0.64 24.84 -8.35
N ILE A 477 -1.52 23.88 -8.61
CA ILE A 477 -2.93 23.95 -8.19
C ILE A 477 -3.07 23.08 -6.95
N ILE A 478 -3.65 23.58 -5.86
CA ILE A 478 -3.72 22.89 -4.58
C ILE A 478 -5.18 22.76 -4.16
N THR A 479 -5.57 21.55 -3.76
CA THR A 479 -6.85 21.29 -3.09
C THR A 479 -6.62 20.49 -1.81
N THR A 480 -7.51 20.60 -0.83
CA THR A 480 -7.45 19.81 0.42
C THR A 480 -8.60 18.82 0.48
N LEU A 481 -8.33 17.61 0.94
CA LEU A 481 -9.29 16.50 0.96
C LEU A 481 -9.26 15.77 2.30
N ASN A 482 -10.43 15.35 2.77
CA ASN A 482 -10.57 14.38 3.85
C ASN A 482 -11.53 13.23 3.44
N GLU A 483 -11.64 12.18 4.25
CA GLU A 483 -12.39 10.96 3.96
C GLU A 483 -13.86 11.23 3.63
N ALA A 484 -14.49 12.26 4.21
CA ALA A 484 -15.88 12.60 3.95
C ALA A 484 -16.13 13.04 2.49
N TRP A 485 -15.10 13.46 1.76
CA TRP A 485 -15.20 13.99 0.39
C TRP A 485 -14.88 12.97 -0.70
N ILE A 486 -14.64 11.70 -0.35
CA ILE A 486 -14.20 10.63 -1.28
C ILE A 486 -15.09 9.39 -1.30
N GLU A 487 -16.32 9.47 -0.78
CA GLU A 487 -17.31 8.40 -0.95
C GLU A 487 -17.67 8.20 -2.44
N PRO A 488 -18.22 7.04 -2.86
CA PRO A 488 -18.71 6.89 -4.24
C PRO A 488 -19.73 7.99 -4.60
N ASP A 489 -19.63 8.54 -5.80
CA ASP A 489 -20.40 9.72 -6.25
C ASP A 489 -20.18 10.97 -5.37
N SER A 490 -18.93 11.17 -4.95
CA SER A 490 -18.53 12.27 -4.06
C SER A 490 -18.43 13.61 -4.75
N ILE A 491 -18.30 14.66 -3.94
CA ILE A 491 -17.88 15.99 -4.41
C ILE A 491 -16.52 15.92 -5.13
N PHE A 492 -15.58 15.11 -4.67
CA PHE A 492 -14.27 15.01 -5.33
C PHE A 492 -14.37 14.37 -6.73
N ASP A 493 -15.28 13.43 -6.94
CA ASP A 493 -15.56 12.89 -8.27
C ASP A 493 -16.09 13.98 -9.22
N LEU A 494 -17.05 14.80 -8.74
CA LEU A 494 -17.59 15.94 -9.49
C LEU A 494 -16.51 17.00 -9.76
N PHE A 495 -15.62 17.25 -8.79
CA PHE A 495 -14.48 18.14 -8.93
C PHE A 495 -13.59 17.69 -10.09
N LEU A 496 -13.13 16.44 -10.07
CA LEU A 496 -12.28 15.90 -11.15
C LEU A 496 -13.01 15.84 -12.49
N GLU A 497 -14.31 15.53 -12.49
CA GLU A 497 -15.13 15.57 -13.69
C GLU A 497 -15.18 16.97 -14.29
N SER A 498 -15.36 18.01 -13.47
CA SER A 498 -15.40 19.40 -13.95
C SER A 498 -14.14 19.78 -14.73
N PHE A 499 -12.95 19.39 -14.24
CA PHE A 499 -11.71 19.57 -15.00
C PHE A 499 -11.71 18.81 -16.32
N ARG A 500 -12.29 17.61 -16.38
CA ARG A 500 -12.28 16.78 -17.61
C ARG A 500 -13.20 17.35 -18.69
N ILE A 501 -14.36 17.88 -18.29
CA ILE A 501 -15.38 18.39 -19.22
C ILE A 501 -15.32 19.91 -19.43
N GLY A 502 -14.51 20.62 -18.64
CA GLY A 502 -14.33 22.06 -18.77
C GLY A 502 -13.51 22.43 -19.99
N ASN A 503 -13.65 23.67 -20.44
CA ASN A 503 -12.95 24.18 -21.60
C ASN A 503 -11.49 24.53 -21.26
N GLU A 504 -10.53 23.83 -21.86
CA GLU A 504 -9.08 23.98 -21.62
C GLU A 504 -8.61 23.69 -20.19
N THR A 505 -9.42 22.98 -19.38
CA THR A 505 -9.08 22.67 -17.97
C THR A 505 -8.49 21.27 -17.77
N SER A 506 -8.74 20.31 -18.67
CA SER A 506 -8.34 18.90 -18.48
C SER A 506 -6.83 18.73 -18.29
N GLN A 507 -6.04 19.49 -19.04
CA GLN A 507 -4.58 19.52 -18.95
C GLN A 507 -4.05 20.07 -17.62
N LEU A 508 -4.87 20.82 -16.86
CA LEU A 508 -4.49 21.38 -15.57
C LEU A 508 -4.46 20.32 -14.46
N LEU A 509 -5.11 19.16 -14.65
CA LEU A 509 -5.09 18.06 -13.68
C LEU A 509 -3.67 17.55 -13.37
N LYS A 510 -2.74 17.63 -14.33
CA LYS A 510 -1.34 17.24 -14.09
C LYS A 510 -0.62 18.18 -13.09
N HIS A 511 -1.17 19.39 -12.90
CA HIS A 511 -0.67 20.41 -11.99
C HIS A 511 -1.41 20.43 -10.65
N LEU A 512 -2.42 19.57 -10.48
CA LEU A 512 -3.18 19.44 -9.25
C LEU A 512 -2.39 18.65 -8.20
N VAL A 513 -2.23 19.25 -7.03
CA VAL A 513 -1.72 18.69 -5.78
C VAL A 513 -2.88 18.55 -4.81
N VAL A 514 -3.23 17.31 -4.48
CA VAL A 514 -4.26 16.99 -3.50
C VAL A 514 -3.59 16.77 -2.15
N VAL A 515 -3.91 17.65 -1.22
CA VAL A 515 -3.40 17.63 0.15
C VAL A 515 -4.40 16.87 1.02
N ALA A 516 -4.07 15.62 1.32
CA ALA A 516 -4.90 14.75 2.14
C ALA A 516 -4.68 15.02 3.63
N LEU A 517 -5.77 15.21 4.36
CA LEU A 517 -5.80 15.50 5.80
C LEU A 517 -5.95 14.23 6.65
N ASP A 518 -6.29 13.11 6.04
CA ASP A 518 -6.34 11.78 6.64
C ASP A 518 -5.87 10.70 5.65
N GLN A 519 -5.66 9.50 6.16
CA GLN A 519 -5.09 8.39 5.41
C GLN A 519 -6.02 7.90 4.28
N ASN A 520 -7.34 7.88 4.52
CA ASN A 520 -8.30 7.38 3.53
C ASN A 520 -8.38 8.32 2.32
N ALA A 521 -8.36 9.63 2.56
CA ALA A 521 -8.23 10.66 1.52
C ALA A 521 -6.93 10.52 0.72
N PHE A 522 -5.82 10.23 1.40
CA PHE A 522 -4.52 10.05 0.75
C PHE A 522 -4.50 8.80 -0.14
N ASP A 523 -5.02 7.68 0.37
CA ASP A 523 -5.12 6.41 -0.37
C ASP A 523 -6.05 6.52 -1.58
N HIS A 524 -7.15 7.28 -1.44
CA HIS A 524 -8.02 7.59 -2.57
C HIS A 524 -7.30 8.44 -3.62
N CYS A 525 -6.62 9.52 -3.22
CA CYS A 525 -5.84 10.34 -4.14
C CYS A 525 -4.82 9.52 -4.94
N LEU A 526 -4.06 8.65 -4.26
CA LEU A 526 -3.05 7.81 -4.92
C LEU A 526 -3.67 6.87 -5.98
N ARG A 527 -4.86 6.33 -5.71
CA ARG A 527 -5.62 5.51 -6.67
C ARG A 527 -6.11 6.28 -7.90
N THR A 528 -6.31 7.60 -7.77
CA THR A 528 -6.68 8.48 -8.89
C THR A 528 -5.49 8.94 -9.74
N HIS A 529 -4.26 8.51 -9.40
CA HIS A 529 -3.01 8.86 -10.09
C HIS A 529 -2.69 10.38 -10.16
N LEU A 530 -3.17 11.14 -9.17
CA LEU A 530 -2.87 12.58 -9.02
C LEU A 530 -1.56 12.81 -8.25
N ASN A 531 -1.15 14.08 -8.12
CA ASN A 531 -0.07 14.44 -7.20
C ASN A 531 -0.65 14.55 -5.79
N CYS A 532 -0.22 13.67 -4.88
CA CYS A 532 -0.80 13.57 -3.54
C CYS A 532 0.23 13.97 -2.49
N TYR A 533 -0.18 14.72 -1.48
CA TYR A 533 0.63 15.04 -0.32
C TYR A 533 -0.16 14.76 0.97
N PHE A 534 0.41 13.97 1.87
CA PHE A 534 -0.22 13.66 3.15
C PHE A 534 0.20 14.70 4.20
N LEU A 535 -0.74 15.55 4.61
CA LEU A 535 -0.50 16.59 5.60
C LEU A 535 -0.69 16.02 7.00
N THR A 536 0.40 15.55 7.61
CA THR A 536 0.36 15.08 9.00
C THR A 536 -0.07 16.19 9.95
N THR A 537 -1.04 15.88 10.80
CA THR A 537 -1.48 16.73 11.91
C THR A 537 -1.24 15.98 13.21
N GLU A 538 -0.48 16.58 14.11
CA GLU A 538 -0.31 16.03 15.46
C GLU A 538 -1.67 16.10 16.18
N ASP A 539 -2.06 15.00 16.81
CA ASP A 539 -3.16 14.86 17.77
C ASP A 539 -4.62 14.96 17.30
N ILE A 540 -4.92 15.01 15.99
CA ILE A 540 -6.32 15.12 15.52
C ILE A 540 -6.59 14.29 14.25
N ASN A 541 -7.64 13.47 14.32
CA ASN A 541 -8.18 12.75 13.18
C ASN A 541 -9.17 13.65 12.41
N PHE A 542 -8.86 13.99 11.15
CA PHE A 542 -9.72 14.78 10.26
C PHE A 542 -10.62 13.93 9.34
N SER A 543 -10.73 12.62 9.58
CA SER A 543 -11.57 11.69 8.79
C SER A 543 -13.07 12.03 8.72
N ASP A 544 -13.62 12.74 9.70
CA ASP A 544 -15.05 13.06 9.71
C ASP A 544 -15.37 14.37 8.96
N GLU A 545 -16.63 14.54 8.52
CA GLU A 545 -17.11 15.83 8.00
C GLU A 545 -16.93 16.88 9.11
N ALA A 546 -15.96 17.77 8.95
CA ALA A 546 -15.73 18.86 9.89
C ALA A 546 -16.86 19.88 9.73
N HIS A 547 -17.93 19.73 10.52
CA HIS A 547 -19.06 20.64 10.48
C HIS A 547 -18.61 22.08 10.69
N PHE A 548 -19.23 22.98 9.92
CA PHE A 548 -18.89 24.40 9.89
C PHE A 548 -18.81 24.99 11.30
N MET A 549 -17.72 25.72 11.58
CA MET A 549 -17.42 26.37 12.87
C MET A 549 -17.18 25.46 14.09
N THR A 550 -17.09 24.14 13.91
CA THR A 550 -16.64 23.25 14.99
C THR A 550 -15.16 23.49 15.35
N PRO A 551 -14.70 23.13 16.56
CA PRO A 551 -13.28 23.22 16.92
C PRO A 551 -12.36 22.48 15.93
N SER A 552 -12.78 21.30 15.45
CA SER A 552 -12.04 20.55 14.43
C SER A 552 -12.00 21.30 13.09
N TYR A 553 -13.11 21.89 12.64
CA TYR A 553 -13.14 22.74 11.45
C TYR A 553 -12.18 23.93 11.56
N LEU A 554 -12.20 24.65 12.68
CA LEU A 554 -11.31 25.80 12.89
C LEU A 554 -9.83 25.39 12.84
N LYS A 555 -9.47 24.30 13.51
CA LYS A 555 -8.10 23.77 13.46
C LYS A 555 -7.70 23.34 12.04
N MET A 556 -8.62 22.74 11.28
CA MET A 556 -8.41 22.36 9.88
C MET A 556 -8.15 23.58 8.98
N MET A 557 -8.96 24.63 9.10
CA MET A 557 -8.79 25.87 8.32
C MET A 557 -7.48 26.57 8.66
N TRP A 558 -7.13 26.67 9.94
CA TRP A 558 -5.85 27.28 10.32
C TRP A 558 -4.66 26.44 9.87
N ARG A 559 -4.76 25.11 9.89
CA ARG A 559 -3.73 24.22 9.36
C ARG A 559 -3.54 24.37 7.85
N ARG A 560 -4.62 24.64 7.10
CA ARG A 560 -4.55 25.01 5.68
C ARG A 560 -3.73 26.27 5.48
N ILE A 561 -3.98 27.35 6.24
CA ILE A 561 -3.21 28.60 6.14
C ILE A 561 -1.71 28.36 6.41
N ASP A 562 -1.39 27.61 7.46
CA ASP A 562 0.00 27.25 7.81
C ASP A 562 0.70 26.42 6.71
N PHE A 563 -0.02 25.49 6.09
CA PHE A 563 0.49 24.71 4.98
C PHE A 563 0.75 25.59 3.75
N LEU A 564 -0.18 26.47 3.39
CA LEU A 564 -0.02 27.40 2.26
C LEU A 564 1.14 28.38 2.49
N ARG A 565 1.37 28.84 3.73
CA ARG A 565 2.60 29.57 4.11
C ARG A 565 3.85 28.77 3.72
N THR A 566 3.89 27.51 4.12
CA THR A 566 5.03 26.61 3.86
C THR A 566 5.29 26.46 2.36
N VAL A 567 4.23 26.34 1.53
CA VAL A 567 4.36 26.30 0.07
C VAL A 567 5.02 27.58 -0.47
N LEU A 568 4.60 28.76 -0.01
CA LEU A 568 5.21 30.04 -0.41
C LEU A 568 6.67 30.11 0.00
N GLU A 569 7.02 29.66 1.22
CA GLU A 569 8.40 29.62 1.73
C GLU A 569 9.31 28.70 0.89
N THR A 570 8.75 27.68 0.23
CA THR A 570 9.50 26.84 -0.72
C THR A 570 9.70 27.48 -2.10
N GLY A 571 9.16 28.67 -2.34
CA GLY A 571 9.32 29.42 -3.60
C GLY A 571 8.36 29.03 -4.72
N TYR A 572 7.24 28.38 -4.40
CA TYR A 572 6.19 28.02 -5.36
C TYR A 572 5.00 28.98 -5.26
N ASN A 573 4.42 29.34 -6.40
CA ASN A 573 3.12 30.00 -6.45
C ASN A 573 2.04 28.93 -6.33
N PHE A 574 0.84 29.31 -5.90
CA PHE A 574 -0.26 28.35 -5.88
C PHE A 574 -1.59 28.98 -6.26
N VAL A 575 -2.41 28.22 -6.98
CA VAL A 575 -3.86 28.41 -7.04
C VAL A 575 -4.47 27.44 -6.03
N PHE A 576 -5.06 27.94 -4.95
CA PHE A 576 -5.82 27.12 -4.02
C PHE A 576 -7.28 27.03 -4.49
N THR A 577 -7.86 25.84 -4.41
CA THR A 577 -9.26 25.56 -4.73
C THR A 577 -9.84 24.53 -3.75
N ASP A 578 -10.98 24.86 -3.13
CA ASP A 578 -11.77 23.86 -2.41
C ASP A 578 -12.34 22.82 -3.39
N ALA A 579 -12.64 21.62 -2.89
CA ALA A 579 -13.09 20.49 -3.70
C ALA A 579 -14.54 20.68 -4.23
N ASP A 580 -15.33 21.56 -3.64
CA ASP A 580 -16.68 21.93 -4.10
C ASP A 580 -16.70 23.12 -5.09
N ILE A 581 -15.59 23.36 -5.79
CA ILE A 581 -15.46 24.36 -6.85
C ILE A 581 -15.33 23.65 -8.20
N MET A 582 -16.29 23.87 -9.09
CA MET A 582 -16.27 23.29 -10.43
C MET A 582 -15.45 24.15 -11.38
N TRP A 583 -14.51 23.53 -12.10
CA TRP A 583 -13.63 24.18 -13.06
C TRP A 583 -14.18 24.06 -14.48
N LEU A 584 -14.82 25.12 -14.96
CA LEU A 584 -15.57 25.15 -16.22
C LEU A 584 -14.74 25.71 -17.38
N ARG A 585 -13.78 26.60 -17.11
CA ARG A 585 -12.87 27.16 -18.10
C ARG A 585 -11.51 27.45 -17.49
N ASN A 586 -10.44 27.41 -18.29
CA ASN A 586 -9.10 27.80 -17.88
C ASN A 586 -9.10 29.22 -17.25
N PRO A 587 -8.81 29.36 -15.94
CA PRO A 587 -8.90 30.64 -15.25
C PRO A 587 -7.67 31.53 -15.42
N PHE A 588 -6.54 30.98 -15.88
CA PHE A 588 -5.26 31.69 -15.94
C PHE A 588 -5.29 33.01 -16.72
N PRO A 589 -6.00 33.12 -17.86
CA PRO A 589 -6.14 34.39 -18.59
C PRO A 589 -6.85 35.50 -17.81
N HIS A 590 -7.59 35.15 -16.75
CA HIS A 590 -8.38 36.10 -15.95
C HIS A 590 -7.71 36.47 -14.63
N PHE A 591 -6.49 35.99 -14.38
CA PHE A 591 -5.69 36.41 -13.23
C PHE A 591 -4.97 37.73 -13.49
N TYR A 592 -4.88 38.55 -12.44
CA TYR A 592 -4.16 39.81 -12.48
C TYR A 592 -2.64 39.55 -12.45
N ALA A 593 -1.94 40.02 -13.48
CA ALA A 593 -0.50 39.84 -13.62
C ALA A 593 0.32 40.72 -12.65
N ASP A 594 -0.26 41.86 -12.24
CA ASP A 594 0.39 42.93 -11.46
C ASP A 594 0.27 42.76 -9.94
N THR A 595 -0.45 41.74 -9.46
CA THR A 595 -0.58 41.44 -8.02
C THR A 595 0.00 40.07 -7.66
N ASN A 596 0.35 39.92 -6.38
CA ASN A 596 0.84 38.68 -5.78
C ASN A 596 -0.19 37.97 -4.92
N PHE A 597 -1.29 38.63 -4.53
CA PHE A 597 -2.36 38.02 -3.75
C PHE A 597 -3.73 38.39 -4.34
N GLN A 598 -4.41 37.39 -4.90
CA GLN A 598 -5.77 37.56 -5.38
C GLN A 598 -6.67 36.42 -4.89
N ILE A 599 -7.89 36.77 -4.49
CA ILE A 599 -8.84 35.87 -3.82
C ILE A 599 -10.24 36.06 -4.37
N SER A 600 -11.01 34.97 -4.46
CA SER A 600 -12.43 35.06 -4.82
C SER A 600 -13.23 35.77 -3.73
N CYS A 601 -14.49 36.08 -4.01
CA CYS A 601 -15.37 36.74 -3.06
C CYS A 601 -16.79 36.18 -3.11
N ASP A 602 -17.47 36.21 -1.97
CA ASP A 602 -18.90 35.85 -1.89
C ASP A 602 -19.78 36.96 -2.48
N SER A 603 -19.27 38.19 -2.50
CA SER A 603 -19.89 39.34 -3.16
C SER A 603 -18.82 40.28 -3.76
N PHE A 604 -18.97 40.57 -5.05
CA PHE A 604 -18.10 41.49 -5.81
C PHE A 604 -18.81 42.80 -6.08
N GLY A 605 -18.24 43.91 -5.58
CA GLY A 605 -18.77 45.27 -5.72
C GLY A 605 -18.44 45.95 -7.05
N GLY A 606 -17.70 45.30 -7.95
CA GLY A 606 -17.32 45.83 -9.27
C GLY A 606 -15.88 46.35 -9.36
N ASN A 607 -15.22 46.60 -8.24
CA ASN A 607 -13.83 47.06 -8.19
C ASN A 607 -12.93 46.00 -7.52
N PRO A 608 -11.90 45.47 -8.21
CA PRO A 608 -11.04 44.43 -7.67
C PRO A 608 -10.14 44.88 -6.53
N THR A 609 -9.86 46.17 -6.34
CA THR A 609 -8.99 46.63 -5.24
C THR A 609 -9.78 47.10 -4.01
N GLU A 610 -11.11 47.07 -4.07
CA GLU A 610 -11.95 47.51 -2.95
C GLU A 610 -11.91 46.50 -1.81
N LEU A 611 -11.32 46.90 -0.68
CA LEU A 611 -11.25 46.05 0.51
C LEU A 611 -12.62 45.71 1.10
N ASN A 612 -13.71 46.40 0.73
CA ASN A 612 -15.06 46.06 1.19
C ASN A 612 -15.63 44.79 0.57
N ASN A 613 -15.02 44.26 -0.50
CA ASN A 613 -15.39 42.94 -1.03
C ASN A 613 -15.21 41.87 0.06
N ALA A 614 -16.14 40.92 0.11
CA ALA A 614 -16.13 39.83 1.09
C ALA A 614 -15.30 38.65 0.55
N PRO A 615 -14.03 38.46 0.98
CA PRO A 615 -13.17 37.40 0.48
C PRO A 615 -13.78 36.02 0.76
N ASN A 616 -13.59 35.12 -0.18
CA ASN A 616 -13.93 33.71 -0.06
C ASN A 616 -12.64 32.88 -0.05
N GLY A 617 -12.40 32.14 1.04
CA GLY A 617 -11.18 31.35 1.23
C GLY A 617 -11.07 30.12 0.32
N GLY A 618 -12.13 29.78 -0.40
CA GLY A 618 -12.19 28.58 -1.23
C GLY A 618 -11.47 28.69 -2.56
N PHE A 619 -11.19 29.89 -3.07
CA PHE A 619 -10.40 30.04 -4.30
C PHE A 619 -9.47 31.26 -4.23
N ASN A 620 -8.17 31.06 -4.43
CA ASN A 620 -7.21 32.16 -4.47
C ASN A 620 -5.98 31.79 -5.31
N TYR A 621 -5.34 32.80 -5.90
CA TYR A 621 -4.06 32.67 -6.59
C TYR A 621 -3.03 33.55 -5.90
N VAL A 622 -1.95 32.94 -5.42
CA VAL A 622 -0.92 33.62 -4.63
C VAL A 622 0.45 33.31 -5.22
N LYS A 623 1.21 34.36 -5.51
CA LYS A 623 2.61 34.25 -5.95
C LYS A 623 3.52 34.25 -4.75
N SER A 624 4.58 33.43 -4.78
CA SER A 624 5.62 33.45 -3.75
C SER A 624 6.41 34.75 -3.84
N SER A 625 6.36 35.53 -2.77
CA SER A 625 7.07 36.80 -2.61
C SER A 625 7.30 37.05 -1.13
N THR A 626 8.23 37.96 -0.79
CA THR A 626 8.45 38.36 0.60
C THR A 626 7.15 38.86 1.24
N GLN A 627 6.36 39.66 0.52
CA GLN A 627 5.10 40.22 1.01
C GLN A 627 4.06 39.14 1.33
N THR A 628 3.87 38.17 0.43
CA THR A 628 2.88 37.10 0.64
C THR A 628 3.30 36.13 1.72
N ILE A 629 4.60 35.82 1.85
CA ILE A 629 5.12 34.97 2.93
C ILE A 629 4.88 35.64 4.29
N GLU A 630 5.26 36.91 4.44
CA GLU A 630 5.07 37.65 5.70
C GLU A 630 3.59 37.84 6.03
N PHE A 631 2.74 38.07 5.02
CA PHE A 631 1.29 38.14 5.22
C PHE A 631 0.69 36.82 5.72
N TYR A 632 1.09 35.67 5.15
CA TYR A 632 0.60 34.36 5.60
C TYR A 632 1.11 34.01 7.01
N LYS A 633 2.33 34.41 7.38
CA LYS A 633 2.82 34.32 8.76
C LYS A 633 1.93 35.13 9.70
N PHE A 634 1.74 36.40 9.40
CA PHE A 634 0.90 37.31 10.17
C PHE A 634 -0.54 36.79 10.30
N TRP A 635 -1.16 36.37 9.20
CA TRP A 635 -2.52 35.83 9.18
C TRP A 635 -2.63 34.57 10.05
N TYR A 636 -1.64 33.68 9.98
CA TYR A 636 -1.61 32.51 10.86
C TYR A 636 -1.45 32.90 12.33
N GLU A 637 -0.52 33.79 12.68
CA GLU A 637 -0.24 34.21 14.05
C GLU A 637 -1.44 34.90 14.71
N VAL A 638 -2.12 35.81 13.99
CA VAL A 638 -3.22 36.58 14.59
C VAL A 638 -4.45 35.75 14.94
N ARG A 639 -4.51 34.48 14.53
CA ARG A 639 -5.59 33.54 14.91
C ARG A 639 -5.76 33.46 16.43
N GLU A 640 -4.67 33.61 17.18
CA GLU A 640 -4.67 33.53 18.65
C GLU A 640 -5.43 34.69 19.31
N PHE A 641 -5.51 35.85 18.63
CA PHE A 641 -6.30 37.00 19.08
C PHE A 641 -7.78 36.94 18.64
N TYR A 642 -8.14 35.98 17.78
CA TYR A 642 -9.51 35.80 17.28
C TYR A 642 -10.01 34.37 17.54
N PRO A 643 -10.08 33.94 18.82
CA PRO A 643 -10.56 32.61 19.15
C PRO A 643 -11.99 32.42 18.65
N ARG A 644 -12.29 31.20 18.17
CA ARG A 644 -13.58 30.81 17.56
C ARG A 644 -13.91 31.45 16.21
N LYS A 645 -12.96 32.13 15.57
CA LYS A 645 -13.10 32.63 14.19
C LYS A 645 -12.31 31.76 13.22
N HIS A 646 -12.87 31.56 12.03
CA HIS A 646 -12.16 30.87 10.96
C HIS A 646 -11.27 31.83 10.17
N ASP A 647 -10.50 31.28 9.24
CA ASP A 647 -9.52 31.97 8.42
C ASP A 647 -10.10 33.19 7.67
N GLN A 648 -11.22 33.03 6.96
CA GLN A 648 -11.85 34.11 6.18
C GLN A 648 -12.50 35.19 7.06
N ASP A 649 -13.05 34.84 8.24
CA ASP A 649 -13.50 35.82 9.25
C ASP A 649 -12.36 36.71 9.73
N VAL A 650 -11.18 36.11 9.93
CA VAL A 650 -9.98 36.85 10.35
C VAL A 650 -9.40 37.65 9.20
N LEU A 651 -9.36 37.11 7.97
CA LEU A 651 -8.94 37.84 6.78
C LEU A 651 -9.74 39.12 6.58
N ASN A 652 -11.06 39.05 6.77
CA ASN A 652 -11.95 40.19 6.72
C ASN A 652 -11.58 41.32 7.69
N LYS A 653 -10.92 41.00 8.80
CA LYS A 653 -10.43 41.98 9.77
C LYS A 653 -9.05 42.48 9.41
N ILE A 654 -8.12 41.57 9.13
CA ILE A 654 -6.71 41.92 8.97
C ILE A 654 -6.38 42.55 7.62
N LYS A 655 -7.25 42.44 6.62
CA LYS A 655 -7.09 43.16 5.34
C LYS A 655 -7.05 44.70 5.51
N TYR A 656 -7.59 45.23 6.61
CA TYR A 656 -7.50 46.65 6.98
C TYR A 656 -6.34 46.97 7.94
N ASN A 657 -5.58 45.97 8.38
CA ASN A 657 -4.49 46.19 9.32
C ASN A 657 -3.36 47.00 8.65
N PRO A 658 -2.78 48.01 9.32
CA PRO A 658 -1.65 48.77 8.79
C PRO A 658 -0.50 47.91 8.29
N PHE A 659 -0.23 46.77 8.97
CA PHE A 659 0.81 45.82 8.59
C PHE A 659 0.71 45.39 7.12
N THR A 660 -0.49 45.11 6.61
CA THR A 660 -0.72 44.69 5.22
C THR A 660 -0.24 45.75 4.22
N ARG A 661 -0.45 47.03 4.54
CA ARG A 661 0.03 48.15 3.73
C ARG A 661 1.52 48.38 3.92
N ASP A 662 2.03 48.22 5.15
CA ASP A 662 3.43 48.49 5.48
C ASP A 662 4.38 47.48 4.83
N ILE A 663 3.95 46.22 4.65
CA ILE A 663 4.67 45.24 3.83
C ILE A 663 4.47 45.45 2.31
N GLY A 664 3.60 46.39 1.91
CA GLY A 664 3.30 46.68 0.50
C GLY A 664 2.50 45.59 -0.21
N LEU A 665 1.67 44.81 0.50
CA LEU A 665 0.83 43.79 -0.12
C LEU A 665 -0.44 44.42 -0.71
N GLU A 666 -0.63 44.25 -2.02
CA GLU A 666 -1.90 44.55 -2.69
C GLU A 666 -2.80 43.31 -2.70
N ILE A 667 -4.06 43.47 -2.27
CA ILE A 667 -5.09 42.42 -2.30
C ILE A 667 -6.04 42.75 -3.45
N LYS A 668 -6.16 41.85 -4.43
CA LYS A 668 -7.20 41.94 -5.47
C LYS A 668 -8.27 40.87 -5.31
N PHE A 669 -9.52 41.27 -5.51
CA PHE A 669 -10.67 40.38 -5.50
C PHE A 669 -11.02 39.95 -6.93
N LEU A 670 -11.25 38.66 -7.09
CA LEU A 670 -11.63 38.07 -8.38
C LEU A 670 -13.12 38.33 -8.65
N ASP A 671 -13.43 38.77 -9.87
CA ASP A 671 -14.79 39.11 -10.29
C ASP A 671 -15.67 37.84 -10.38
N THR A 672 -16.85 37.88 -9.76
CA THR A 672 -17.81 36.77 -9.73
C THR A 672 -18.41 36.45 -11.11
N ALA A 673 -18.23 37.32 -12.11
CA ALA A 673 -18.51 36.98 -13.50
C ALA A 673 -17.65 35.80 -14.00
N TYR A 674 -16.40 35.71 -13.56
CA TYR A 674 -15.48 34.62 -13.92
C TYR A 674 -15.35 33.58 -12.79
N PHE A 675 -15.34 34.03 -11.54
CA PHE A 675 -15.10 33.21 -10.34
C PHE A 675 -16.33 33.24 -9.43
N GLY A 676 -17.45 32.73 -9.95
CA GLY A 676 -18.74 32.80 -9.26
C GLY A 676 -18.89 31.76 -8.14
N GLY A 677 -19.98 31.89 -7.40
CA GLY A 677 -20.46 30.84 -6.50
C GLY A 677 -21.95 30.98 -6.23
N PHE A 678 -22.60 30.03 -5.57
CA PHE A 678 -24.04 30.12 -5.26
C PHE A 678 -24.44 31.35 -4.44
N CYS A 679 -23.53 32.00 -3.70
CA CYS A 679 -23.80 33.31 -3.08
C CYS A 679 -24.05 34.42 -4.12
N GLN A 680 -23.26 34.44 -5.19
CA GLN A 680 -23.39 35.36 -6.33
C GLN A 680 -23.00 34.61 -7.62
N PRO A 681 -23.95 33.91 -8.25
CA PRO A 681 -23.63 33.09 -9.42
C PRO A 681 -23.18 33.97 -10.60
N SER A 682 -22.21 33.48 -11.37
CA SER A 682 -21.89 34.08 -12.67
C SER A 682 -23.14 34.07 -13.55
N LYS A 683 -23.47 35.20 -14.17
CA LYS A 683 -24.68 35.35 -14.99
C LYS A 683 -24.49 34.89 -16.43
N ASP A 684 -23.25 34.71 -16.88
CA ASP A 684 -22.92 34.39 -18.27
C ASP A 684 -22.01 33.18 -18.37
N LEU A 685 -22.55 32.09 -18.92
CA LEU A 685 -21.83 30.83 -19.14
C LEU A 685 -20.73 30.94 -20.20
N ASN A 686 -20.72 32.02 -20.99
CA ASN A 686 -19.61 32.33 -21.88
C ASN A 686 -18.36 32.79 -21.13
N LEU A 687 -18.51 33.41 -19.95
CA LEU A 687 -17.43 34.00 -19.17
C LEU A 687 -16.93 33.10 -18.04
N VAL A 688 -17.84 32.40 -17.36
CA VAL A 688 -17.55 31.64 -16.15
C VAL A 688 -16.32 30.73 -16.30
N CYS A 689 -15.41 30.81 -15.33
CA CYS A 689 -14.24 29.95 -15.19
C CYS A 689 -14.42 28.94 -14.08
N THR A 690 -14.91 29.38 -12.92
CA THR A 690 -15.20 28.51 -11.79
C THR A 690 -16.53 28.84 -11.16
N MET A 691 -17.16 27.85 -10.55
CA MET A 691 -18.36 28.02 -9.73
C MET A 691 -18.23 27.27 -8.41
N HIS A 692 -18.26 27.99 -7.28
CA HIS A 692 -18.17 27.44 -5.93
C HIS A 692 -19.55 27.14 -5.35
N ALA A 693 -19.76 25.96 -4.76
CA ALA A 693 -20.93 25.68 -3.91
C ALA A 693 -20.84 26.34 -2.51
N ASN A 694 -20.46 27.62 -2.47
CA ASN A 694 -20.53 28.47 -1.27
C ASN A 694 -22.00 28.77 -0.90
N CYS A 695 -22.25 29.37 0.26
CA CYS A 695 -23.63 29.57 0.77
C CYS A 695 -24.47 28.28 0.82
N CYS A 696 -23.83 27.11 0.95
CA CYS A 696 -24.47 25.81 1.00
C CYS A 696 -23.94 24.97 2.16
N ALA A 697 -24.84 24.47 3.00
CA ALA A 697 -24.52 23.57 4.10
C ALA A 697 -24.95 22.13 3.81
N GLY A 698 -24.10 21.17 4.20
CA GLY A 698 -24.34 19.74 4.09
C GLY A 698 -23.88 19.13 2.76
N LEU A 699 -23.16 18.02 2.85
CA LEU A 699 -22.58 17.33 1.69
C LEU A 699 -23.62 16.93 0.63
N ASP A 700 -24.78 16.41 1.05
CA ASP A 700 -25.81 15.93 0.12
C ASP A 700 -26.44 17.07 -0.69
N ASN A 701 -26.66 18.24 -0.07
CA ASN A 701 -27.15 19.43 -0.77
C ASN A 701 -26.13 19.91 -1.81
N LYS A 702 -24.84 19.93 -1.45
CA LYS A 702 -23.76 20.27 -2.37
C LYS A 702 -23.69 19.31 -3.54
N ILE A 703 -23.70 17.99 -3.29
CA ILE A 703 -23.66 16.98 -4.36
C ILE A 703 -24.85 17.14 -5.31
N HIS A 704 -26.05 17.36 -4.76
CA HIS A 704 -27.26 17.53 -5.58
C HIS A 704 -27.16 18.73 -6.53
N ASP A 705 -26.88 19.92 -6.00
CA ASP A 705 -26.79 21.12 -6.83
C ASP A 705 -25.57 21.11 -7.76
N LEU A 706 -24.43 20.55 -7.34
CA LEU A 706 -23.24 20.41 -8.20
C LEU A 706 -23.48 19.48 -9.40
N LYS A 707 -24.30 18.43 -9.24
CA LYS A 707 -24.69 17.56 -10.36
C LYS A 707 -25.52 18.32 -11.40
N ILE A 708 -26.49 19.11 -10.94
CA ILE A 708 -27.33 19.96 -11.82
C ILE A 708 -26.45 21.00 -12.53
N LEU A 709 -25.52 21.63 -11.82
CA LEU A 709 -24.57 22.59 -12.40
C LEU A 709 -23.77 21.96 -13.56
N LEU A 710 -23.22 20.76 -13.37
CA LEU A 710 -22.48 20.08 -14.43
C LEU A 710 -23.39 19.64 -15.60
N GLU A 711 -24.68 19.38 -15.35
CA GLU A 711 -25.66 19.12 -16.39
C GLU A 711 -25.96 20.38 -17.21
N ASP A 712 -26.22 21.51 -16.56
CA ASP A 712 -26.37 22.82 -17.22
C ASP A 712 -25.15 23.13 -18.09
N TRP A 713 -23.93 22.85 -17.59
CA TRP A 713 -22.70 23.04 -18.34
C TRP A 713 -22.61 22.15 -19.59
N ARG A 714 -22.96 20.86 -19.48
CA ARG A 714 -22.99 19.94 -20.63
C ARG A 714 -24.02 20.39 -21.67
N ASN A 715 -25.20 20.81 -21.22
CA ASN A 715 -26.24 21.34 -22.09
C ASN A 715 -25.75 22.59 -22.83
N TYR A 716 -25.12 23.51 -22.12
CA TYR A 716 -24.49 24.69 -22.72
C TYR A 716 -23.43 24.33 -23.76
N LEU A 717 -22.51 23.39 -23.46
CA LEU A 717 -21.48 22.95 -24.41
C LEU A 717 -22.05 22.24 -25.65
N SER A 718 -23.26 21.66 -25.55
CA SER A 718 -23.95 21.04 -26.68
C SER A 718 -24.56 22.05 -27.67
N LEU A 719 -24.70 23.32 -27.25
CA LEU A 719 -25.29 24.36 -28.08
C LEU A 719 -24.34 24.86 -29.18
N PRO A 720 -24.86 25.12 -30.39
CA PRO A 720 -24.12 25.82 -31.43
C PRO A 720 -23.55 27.17 -30.95
N GLU A 721 -22.37 27.55 -31.45
CA GLU A 721 -21.66 28.75 -30.98
C GLU A 721 -22.47 30.04 -31.18
N ASN A 722 -23.25 30.15 -32.26
CA ASN A 722 -24.16 31.28 -32.48
C ASN A 722 -25.23 31.38 -31.38
N VAL A 723 -25.81 30.25 -30.97
CA VAL A 723 -26.84 30.22 -29.92
C VAL A 723 -26.24 30.65 -28.58
N ARG A 724 -25.05 30.14 -28.24
CA ARG A 724 -24.32 30.52 -27.01
C ARG A 724 -24.07 32.03 -26.93
N LYS A 725 -23.77 32.68 -28.05
CA LYS A 725 -23.52 34.13 -28.15
C LYS A 725 -24.80 34.97 -28.10
N THR A 726 -25.88 34.52 -28.77
CA THR A 726 -27.10 35.33 -28.90
C THR A 726 -28.09 35.15 -27.75
N GLN A 727 -28.15 33.96 -27.15
CA GLN A 727 -29.09 33.60 -26.09
C GLN A 727 -28.43 32.60 -25.12
N PRO A 728 -27.47 33.05 -24.29
CA PRO A 728 -26.81 32.16 -23.34
C PRO A 728 -27.85 31.60 -22.34
N PRO A 729 -27.84 30.28 -22.09
CA PRO A 729 -28.69 29.68 -21.06
C PRO A 729 -28.28 30.18 -19.67
N SER A 730 -29.21 30.14 -18.72
CA SER A 730 -28.96 30.44 -17.31
C SER A 730 -28.77 29.17 -16.48
N TRP A 731 -28.18 29.32 -15.29
CA TRP A 731 -28.09 28.23 -14.31
C TRP A 731 -29.47 27.82 -13.78
N SER A 732 -29.63 26.52 -13.54
CA SER A 732 -30.76 25.90 -12.86
C SER A 732 -30.53 25.76 -11.34
N VAL A 733 -29.36 26.21 -10.85
CA VAL A 733 -28.88 26.13 -9.46
C VAL A 733 -28.69 27.52 -8.84
N PRO A 734 -28.72 27.63 -7.49
CA PRO A 734 -28.96 26.58 -6.51
C PRO A 734 -30.45 26.18 -6.38
N GLN A 735 -30.72 24.92 -6.03
CA GLN A 735 -32.07 24.42 -5.71
C GLN A 735 -32.17 24.00 -4.24
N SER A 736 -31.23 23.19 -3.78
CA SER A 736 -31.16 22.72 -2.39
C SER A 736 -30.24 23.57 -1.51
N CYS A 737 -29.25 24.25 -2.11
CA CYS A 737 -28.37 25.19 -1.43
C CYS A 737 -29.06 26.55 -1.16
N GLY A 738 -28.53 27.31 -0.19
CA GLY A 738 -29.07 28.60 0.25
C GLY A 738 -29.37 28.66 1.76
N PRO A 739 -29.98 29.75 2.28
CA PRO A 739 -30.15 29.97 3.72
C PRO A 739 -30.88 28.83 4.45
N ARG A 740 -31.83 28.15 3.79
CA ARG A 740 -32.58 27.02 4.37
C ARG A 740 -31.72 25.77 4.60
N SER A 741 -30.63 25.60 3.84
CA SER A 741 -29.73 24.45 3.97
C SER A 741 -29.04 24.41 5.35
N PHE A 742 -28.79 25.58 5.96
CA PHE A 742 -28.19 25.71 7.29
C PHE A 742 -29.10 25.26 8.45
N HIS A 743 -30.41 25.11 8.21
CA HIS A 743 -31.38 24.70 9.24
C HIS A 743 -31.80 23.21 9.17
N ARG A 744 -31.54 22.50 8.05
CA ARG A 744 -32.02 21.13 7.78
C ARG A 744 -30.90 20.07 7.79
N HIS A 745 -29.86 20.25 8.60
CA HIS A 745 -28.74 19.31 8.59
C HIS A 745 -29.06 18.01 9.36
N LYS A 746 -29.25 16.89 8.65
CA LYS A 746 -29.15 15.53 9.23
C LYS A 746 -27.81 14.93 8.78
N PRO A 747 -26.99 14.38 9.70
CA PRO A 747 -25.73 13.75 9.33
C PRO A 747 -25.95 12.59 8.35
N ARG A 748 -25.08 12.48 7.35
CA ARG A 748 -25.02 11.31 6.47
C ARG A 748 -24.68 10.09 7.33
N ARG A 749 -25.59 9.12 7.43
CA ARG A 749 -25.36 7.90 8.22
C ARG A 749 -24.26 7.09 7.53
N LYS A 750 -23.09 6.94 8.15
CA LYS A 750 -22.08 5.96 7.73
C LYS A 750 -22.77 4.61 7.58
N ASN A 751 -22.69 4.00 6.40
CA ASN A 751 -23.27 2.67 6.13
C ASN A 751 -22.54 1.62 6.98
N GLY A 752 -22.98 1.49 8.22
CA GLY A 752 -22.40 0.66 9.26
C GLY A 752 -23.42 0.44 10.36
N LYS A 753 -24.64 0.06 10.00
CA LYS A 753 -25.61 -0.60 10.87
C LYS A 753 -26.65 -1.31 10.03
N THR A 754 -26.70 -2.62 10.23
CA THR A 754 -27.75 -3.57 9.87
C THR A 754 -29.12 -2.90 9.74
N ARG A 755 -29.78 -3.10 8.60
CA ARG A 755 -31.25 -3.03 8.51
C ARG A 755 -31.79 -3.98 9.58
N LYS A 756 -32.30 -3.45 10.69
CA LYS A 756 -33.34 -4.13 11.44
C LYS A 756 -34.62 -3.96 10.62
N GLU A 757 -35.26 -5.09 10.40
CA GLU A 757 -36.62 -5.22 9.90
C GLU A 757 -37.58 -4.36 10.74
N GLU A 758 -38.43 -3.61 10.05
CA GLU A 758 -39.84 -3.38 10.37
C GLU A 758 -40.61 -3.30 9.05
#